data_AF-A0A1G8BDW1-F1
#
_entry.id   AF-A0A1G8BDW1-F1
#
_cell.length_a   1.000
_cell.length_b   1.000
_cell.length_c   1.000
_cell.angle_alpha   90.00
_cell.angle_beta   90.00
_cell.angle_gamma   90.00
#
_symmetry.space_group_name_H-M   'P 1'
#
loop_
_entity.id
_entity.type
_entity.pdbx_description
1 polymer ?
#
loop_
_entity_poly.entity_id
_entity_poly.type
_entity_poly.pdbx_seq_one_letter_code
_entity_poly.pdbx_strand_id
1 'polypeptide(L)'
;MKTSSALILLAVLFPLMLLGQHDQHANHTVAADVEPQPLLAQAMRLQEALSFSGNALQAADAAKLKALENGALSKATVAQIQSILDPYCLNVVHINPEGRVKVDRGAAKAGLVQGGWTAFLVKIHNEAGITAKFEATSPNALKPYHSPSFEHRVKKEHELTEGQVANRFLDIQIYAGRPLHANLSGLKLEYAVVQIFSKDAGKREAEIAYNAGQGSQDVGFRNSTHILFDVKPAVKVSFDVKDDDGTPTMASFLITDGQAHASGKFKGIYPLPSRRVAAFDEYPDFFFQPQIYRKSGEHVILPPGKYKVTYTRGPEYVPQTKEITVPDGKASLDVSFQLKRWIQLAKLGWYSADHHIHAAGCSHYDSPTEGVDPKDMFRQVLGEDLNMAANLAWGPSWYHQKTFFTAKDHPLSGKKTIMRNDVEVSGFPSSHAGHIVLLRIKEDDYPGTTTIEQWPSWTAPVLSWAKKQGGVVGYAHSGWGLEPMEPTSKLPNYITPKMDGIGAVEYVVTVTDGLIDFFSAGDTPAPWELNMYYHTLNCGFKTRLSGETDFPCITDARVGQARSYFKPKNAMDYDGYVEAIQLGRSYVSDGKSHIMDFKVEDVEAGTGESELALKSPGTVNVTAKLAAYLPEKQDSIGGKIAKSPILDKPYWDIERSRVGQSRTVRAELILNGVPVDTVEIQANGKLNDVNFSAKISRSCWLAVRIYPSSHSNPVFVKVNNQPIVEKQSAEWCLAALEQCWKMKQPNIRAEERNAAAEAYEKARKVYRELIANGK
;
A
#
# COMPACT_ATOMS: atom_id res chain seq x y z
N MET A 1 96.48 -15.27 23.80
CA MET A 1 97.25 -15.55 22.57
C MET A 1 96.25 -15.94 21.50
N LYS A 2 96.02 -15.12 20.45
CA LYS A 2 96.60 -15.28 19.09
C LYS A 2 96.38 -16.72 18.57
N THR A 3 95.68 -17.05 17.48
CA THR A 3 95.51 -16.38 16.17
C THR A 3 94.53 -17.17 15.27
N SER A 4 93.79 -16.45 14.42
CA SER A 4 93.30 -16.73 13.04
C SER A 4 92.90 -18.14 12.57
N SER A 5 91.69 -18.28 12.00
CA SER A 5 91.45 -18.20 10.54
C SER A 5 89.97 -18.28 10.16
N ALA A 6 89.61 -17.55 9.11
CA ALA A 6 88.27 -17.20 8.67
C ALA A 6 87.58 -18.28 7.80
N LEU A 7 86.26 -18.38 7.90
CA LEU A 7 85.39 -18.82 6.80
C LEU A 7 84.18 -17.90 6.74
N ILE A 8 84.06 -17.18 5.63
CA ILE A 8 82.96 -16.27 5.29
C ILE A 8 81.86 -17.10 4.65
N LEU A 9 80.66 -17.12 5.24
CA LEU A 9 79.44 -17.58 4.56
C LEU A 9 78.46 -16.40 4.52
N LEU A 10 78.32 -15.81 3.32
CA LEU A 10 77.38 -14.74 3.01
C LEU A 10 75.98 -15.37 2.88
N ALA A 11 75.08 -15.13 3.84
CA ALA A 11 73.65 -15.41 3.70
C ALA A 11 72.94 -14.10 3.31
N VAL A 12 72.68 -13.92 2.02
CA VAL A 12 71.88 -12.82 1.49
C VAL A 12 70.40 -13.14 1.69
N LEU A 13 69.78 -12.47 2.66
CA LEU A 13 68.32 -12.37 2.80
C LEU A 13 67.77 -11.52 1.66
N PHE A 14 67.20 -12.16 0.63
CA PHE A 14 66.35 -11.49 -0.35
C PHE A 14 64.94 -11.30 0.24
N PRO A 15 64.36 -10.08 0.23
CA PRO A 15 62.93 -9.93 0.46
C PRO A 15 62.18 -10.40 -0.79
N LEU A 16 61.32 -11.42 -0.65
CA LEU A 16 60.32 -11.74 -1.67
C LEU A 16 59.35 -10.55 -1.76
N MET A 17 59.62 -9.63 -2.69
CA MET A 17 58.59 -8.75 -3.23
C MET A 17 57.64 -9.62 -4.06
N LEU A 18 56.46 -9.94 -3.50
CA LEU A 18 55.31 -10.32 -4.29
C LEU A 18 54.89 -9.09 -5.13
N LEU A 19 55.43 -9.01 -6.35
CA LEU A 19 54.89 -8.16 -7.40
C LEU A 19 53.51 -8.72 -7.76
N GLY A 20 52.46 -8.11 -7.20
CA GLY A 20 51.09 -8.33 -7.65
C GLY A 20 51.01 -8.06 -9.15
N GLN A 21 50.65 -9.10 -9.90
CA GLN A 21 50.38 -9.02 -11.33
C GLN A 21 49.31 -7.94 -11.55
N HIS A 22 49.69 -6.91 -12.30
CA HIS A 22 48.76 -5.95 -12.91
C HIS A 22 47.78 -6.66 -13.84
N ASP A 23 46.57 -6.10 -13.89
CA ASP A 23 45.41 -6.48 -14.70
C ASP A 23 45.77 -7.09 -16.07
N GLN A 24 45.64 -8.41 -16.17
CA GLN A 24 45.41 -9.03 -17.47
C GLN A 24 43.96 -8.71 -17.90
N HIS A 25 43.78 -7.64 -18.66
CA HIS A 25 42.65 -7.56 -19.56
C HIS A 25 42.70 -8.78 -20.49
N ALA A 26 41.84 -9.77 -20.25
CA ALA A 26 41.70 -10.91 -21.13
C ALA A 26 41.39 -10.40 -22.55
N ASN A 27 42.27 -10.71 -23.50
CA ASN A 27 41.99 -10.52 -24.93
C ASN A 27 40.83 -11.46 -25.29
N HIS A 28 39.61 -10.93 -25.28
CA HIS A 28 38.41 -11.67 -25.66
C HIS A 28 38.49 -12.02 -27.15
N THR A 29 38.38 -13.31 -27.47
CA THR A 29 38.43 -13.82 -28.85
C THR A 29 37.27 -13.26 -29.69
N VAL A 30 37.60 -12.71 -30.86
CA VAL A 30 36.61 -12.27 -31.87
C VAL A 30 35.88 -13.52 -32.37
N ALA A 31 34.55 -13.57 -32.21
CA ALA A 31 33.75 -14.65 -32.78
C ALA A 31 33.76 -14.51 -34.32
N ALA A 32 34.41 -15.44 -35.00
CA ALA A 32 34.62 -15.40 -36.46
C ALA A 32 33.61 -16.24 -37.26
N ASP A 33 32.81 -17.07 -36.59
CA ASP A 33 31.85 -18.00 -37.17
C ASP A 33 30.40 -17.64 -36.76
N VAL A 34 29.95 -16.47 -37.19
CA VAL A 34 28.60 -15.92 -36.93
C VAL A 34 28.06 -15.32 -38.22
N GLU A 35 26.76 -15.49 -38.47
CA GLU A 35 26.09 -14.95 -39.63
C GLU A 35 25.97 -13.41 -39.52
N PRO A 36 26.50 -12.62 -40.48
CA PRO A 36 26.52 -11.15 -40.40
C PRO A 36 25.10 -10.55 -40.36
N GLN A 37 24.16 -11.18 -41.06
CA GLN A 37 22.73 -11.08 -40.80
C GLN A 37 22.36 -12.46 -40.24
N PRO A 38 21.84 -12.60 -39.01
CA PRO A 38 21.03 -11.65 -38.23
C PRO A 38 21.75 -10.75 -37.20
N LEU A 39 23.07 -10.88 -37.01
CA LEU A 39 23.80 -10.13 -35.97
C LEU A 39 23.66 -8.60 -36.12
N LEU A 40 23.80 -8.07 -37.34
CA LEU A 40 23.65 -6.63 -37.61
C LEU A 40 22.24 -6.12 -37.24
N ALA A 41 21.21 -6.90 -37.55
CA ALA A 41 19.83 -6.53 -37.21
C ALA A 41 19.61 -6.50 -35.69
N GLN A 42 20.25 -7.41 -34.95
CA GLN A 42 20.24 -7.34 -33.49
C GLN A 42 20.94 -6.07 -33.00
N ALA A 43 22.14 -5.76 -33.50
CA ALA A 43 22.90 -4.59 -33.10
C ALA A 43 22.12 -3.27 -33.32
N MET A 44 21.38 -3.15 -34.43
CA MET A 44 20.51 -2.01 -34.70
C MET A 44 19.36 -1.88 -33.69
N ARG A 45 18.66 -2.98 -33.38
CA ARG A 45 17.62 -3.00 -32.32
C ARG A 45 18.18 -2.61 -30.95
N LEU A 46 19.43 -3.01 -30.69
CA LEU A 46 20.14 -2.72 -29.46
C LEU A 46 20.48 -1.23 -29.34
N GLN A 47 20.97 -0.63 -30.42
CA GLN A 47 21.23 0.81 -30.52
C GLN A 47 19.94 1.63 -30.35
N GLU A 48 18.82 1.17 -30.91
CA GLU A 48 17.49 1.78 -30.70
C GLU A 48 17.06 1.69 -29.23
N ALA A 49 17.17 0.52 -28.61
CA ALA A 49 16.82 0.29 -27.20
C ALA A 49 17.65 1.14 -26.22
N LEU A 50 18.97 1.24 -26.45
CA LEU A 50 19.87 2.08 -25.66
C LEU A 50 19.54 3.57 -25.80
N SER A 51 19.19 4.01 -27.01
CA SER A 51 18.81 5.40 -27.25
C SER A 51 17.51 5.78 -26.53
N PHE A 52 16.55 4.86 -26.51
CA PHE A 52 15.26 5.07 -25.83
C PHE A 52 15.38 5.07 -24.29
N SER A 53 16.32 4.29 -23.75
CA SER A 53 16.57 4.16 -22.30
C SER A 53 17.57 5.19 -21.73
N GLY A 54 17.89 6.25 -22.49
CA GLY A 54 18.78 7.33 -22.05
C GLY A 54 20.26 6.97 -21.94
N ASN A 55 20.67 5.82 -22.47
CA ASN A 55 22.04 5.28 -22.40
C ASN A 55 22.60 5.01 -23.82
N ALA A 56 22.40 5.95 -24.74
CA ALA A 56 22.78 5.79 -26.14
C ALA A 56 24.29 5.49 -26.32
N LEU A 57 24.62 4.73 -27.36
CA LEU A 57 26.00 4.62 -27.85
C LEU A 57 26.54 6.03 -28.17
N GLN A 58 27.86 6.21 -28.08
CA GLN A 58 28.48 7.45 -28.53
C GLN A 58 28.07 7.75 -29.98
N ALA A 59 27.82 9.02 -30.30
CA ALA A 59 27.30 9.42 -31.61
C ALA A 59 28.16 8.90 -32.78
N ALA A 60 29.49 8.87 -32.60
CA ALA A 60 30.41 8.32 -33.59
C ALA A 60 30.22 6.81 -33.79
N ASP A 61 29.99 6.05 -32.73
CA ASP A 61 29.81 4.59 -32.78
C ASP A 61 28.42 4.20 -33.31
N ALA A 62 27.38 4.95 -32.94
CA ALA A 62 26.06 4.81 -33.55
C ALA A 62 26.10 5.07 -35.07
N ALA A 63 26.85 6.10 -35.50
CA ALA A 63 27.04 6.39 -36.92
C ALA A 63 27.81 5.28 -37.66
N LYS A 64 28.89 4.75 -37.04
CA LYS A 64 29.64 3.61 -37.60
C LYS A 64 28.74 2.37 -37.73
N LEU A 65 27.93 2.07 -36.72
CA LEU A 65 27.03 0.91 -36.74
C LEU A 65 26.00 1.03 -37.86
N LYS A 66 25.38 2.21 -37.99
CA LYS A 66 24.43 2.52 -39.07
C LYS A 66 25.04 2.42 -40.47
N ALA A 67 26.30 2.80 -40.62
CA ALA A 67 26.98 2.69 -41.91
C ALA A 67 27.10 1.23 -42.40
N LEU A 68 27.09 0.25 -41.50
CA LEU A 68 27.15 -1.18 -41.84
C LEU A 68 25.90 -1.67 -42.58
N GLU A 69 24.74 -1.03 -42.41
CA GLU A 69 23.48 -1.43 -43.05
C GLU A 69 23.53 -1.39 -44.57
N ASN A 70 24.33 -0.47 -45.12
CA ASN A 70 24.46 -0.26 -46.57
C ASN A 70 25.67 -0.99 -47.17
N GLY A 71 26.46 -1.69 -46.34
CA GLY A 71 27.66 -2.40 -46.75
C GLY A 71 27.40 -3.86 -47.15
N ALA A 72 28.39 -4.48 -47.81
CA ALA A 72 28.36 -5.92 -48.07
C ALA A 72 28.49 -6.72 -46.76
N LEU A 73 27.54 -7.62 -46.51
CA LEU A 73 27.52 -8.46 -45.32
C LEU A 73 28.60 -9.54 -45.42
N SER A 74 29.57 -9.50 -44.50
CA SER A 74 30.73 -10.40 -44.49
C SER A 74 31.24 -10.65 -43.08
N LYS A 75 32.27 -11.51 -42.95
CA LYS A 75 33.00 -11.66 -41.67
C LYS A 75 33.58 -10.34 -41.15
N ALA A 76 33.91 -9.40 -42.05
CA ALA A 76 34.36 -8.07 -41.67
C ALA A 76 33.25 -7.27 -40.96
N THR A 77 31.98 -7.45 -41.37
CA THR A 77 30.82 -6.85 -40.69
C THR A 77 30.72 -7.33 -39.24
N VAL A 78 30.86 -8.63 -39.01
CA VAL A 78 30.83 -9.24 -37.66
C VAL A 78 31.96 -8.71 -36.77
N ALA A 79 33.17 -8.57 -37.33
CA ALA A 79 34.31 -7.99 -36.60
C ALA A 79 34.10 -6.51 -36.27
N GLN A 80 33.52 -5.73 -37.19
CA GLN A 80 33.23 -4.31 -36.98
C GLN A 80 32.14 -4.11 -35.92
N ILE A 81 31.07 -4.93 -35.91
CA ILE A 81 30.04 -4.89 -34.86
C ILE A 81 30.69 -5.13 -33.47
N GLN A 82 31.53 -6.16 -33.34
CA GLN A 82 32.24 -6.45 -32.10
C GLN A 82 33.15 -5.28 -31.69
N SER A 83 33.94 -4.72 -32.60
CA SER A 83 34.79 -3.56 -32.30
C SER A 83 34.01 -2.32 -31.83
N ILE A 84 32.75 -2.17 -32.26
CA ILE A 84 31.87 -1.07 -31.85
C ILE A 84 31.23 -1.35 -30.49
N LEU A 85 30.75 -2.58 -30.25
CA LEU A 85 29.94 -2.91 -29.07
C LEU A 85 30.74 -3.44 -27.87
N ASP A 86 31.84 -4.16 -28.09
CA ASP A 86 32.67 -4.74 -27.03
C ASP A 86 33.14 -3.70 -25.98
N PRO A 87 33.52 -2.45 -26.34
CA PRO A 87 33.86 -1.41 -25.36
C PRO A 87 32.73 -1.05 -24.38
N TYR A 88 31.48 -1.34 -24.72
CA TYR A 88 30.30 -1.10 -23.88
C TYR A 88 29.89 -2.34 -23.06
N CYS A 89 30.60 -3.47 -23.22
CA CYS A 89 30.28 -4.71 -22.52
C CYS A 89 30.83 -4.72 -21.09
N LEU A 90 29.94 -4.82 -20.09
CA LEU A 90 30.32 -5.03 -18.69
C LEU A 90 30.83 -6.46 -18.46
N ASN A 91 30.18 -7.42 -19.12
CA ASN A 91 30.47 -8.84 -19.01
C ASN A 91 30.55 -9.51 -20.39
N VAL A 92 31.34 -10.57 -20.46
CA VAL A 92 31.34 -11.53 -21.56
C VAL A 92 30.86 -12.85 -21.01
N VAL A 93 29.86 -13.44 -21.64
CA VAL A 93 29.20 -14.68 -21.20
C VAL A 93 29.43 -15.74 -22.25
N HIS A 94 29.96 -16.88 -21.82
CA HIS A 94 30.15 -18.05 -22.65
C HIS A 94 29.17 -19.14 -22.23
N ILE A 95 28.32 -19.55 -23.15
CA ILE A 95 27.41 -20.69 -23.02
C ILE A 95 28.01 -21.80 -23.88
N ASN A 96 28.59 -22.80 -23.23
CA ASN A 96 29.23 -23.91 -23.94
C ASN A 96 28.19 -24.83 -24.59
N PRO A 97 28.57 -25.83 -25.40
CA PRO A 97 27.63 -26.73 -26.08
C PRO A 97 26.72 -27.53 -25.14
N GLU A 98 27.12 -27.75 -23.88
CA GLU A 98 26.28 -28.39 -22.84
C GLU A 98 25.33 -27.41 -22.13
N GLY A 99 25.30 -26.14 -22.53
CA GLY A 99 24.42 -25.11 -21.95
C GLY A 99 24.92 -24.50 -20.64
N ARG A 100 26.18 -24.75 -20.24
CA ARG A 100 26.79 -24.21 -19.02
C ARG A 100 27.32 -22.79 -19.24
N VAL A 101 27.06 -21.93 -18.27
CA VAL A 101 27.42 -20.51 -18.30
C VAL A 101 28.76 -20.24 -17.61
N LYS A 102 29.67 -19.56 -18.32
CA LYS A 102 30.86 -18.91 -17.77
C LYS A 102 30.79 -17.40 -17.98
N VAL A 103 31.21 -16.63 -16.99
CA VAL A 103 31.16 -15.16 -17.03
C VAL A 103 32.55 -14.59 -16.81
N ASP A 104 32.98 -13.73 -17.73
CA ASP A 104 34.22 -12.98 -17.67
C ASP A 104 33.96 -11.47 -17.64
N ARG A 105 34.97 -10.71 -17.19
CA ARG A 105 34.91 -9.25 -17.17
C ARG A 105 35.04 -8.67 -18.59
N GLY A 106 34.07 -7.86 -19.00
CA GLY A 106 34.12 -7.12 -20.27
C GLY A 106 34.94 -5.83 -20.21
N ALA A 107 35.02 -5.11 -21.33
CA ALA A 107 35.87 -3.92 -21.48
C ALA A 107 35.27 -2.61 -20.93
N ALA A 108 33.96 -2.56 -20.66
CA ALA A 108 33.31 -1.34 -20.19
C ALA A 108 33.82 -0.92 -18.81
N LYS A 109 33.96 0.38 -18.57
CA LYS A 109 34.26 0.91 -17.23
C LYS A 109 33.09 0.65 -16.28
N ALA A 110 33.35 0.19 -15.07
CA ALA A 110 32.35 -0.09 -14.05
C ALA A 110 31.91 1.18 -13.30
N GLY A 111 31.43 2.19 -14.02
CA GLY A 111 30.91 3.42 -13.42
C GLY A 111 29.40 3.37 -13.25
N LEU A 112 28.89 3.68 -12.07
CA LEU A 112 27.46 3.84 -11.79
C LEU A 112 27.16 5.25 -11.28
N VAL A 113 25.88 5.58 -11.17
CA VAL A 113 25.40 6.78 -10.49
C VAL A 113 24.47 6.38 -9.34
N GLN A 114 24.65 7.01 -8.18
CA GLN A 114 23.81 6.79 -7.02
C GLN A 114 22.35 7.15 -7.36
N GLY A 115 21.41 6.30 -6.95
CA GLY A 115 19.99 6.53 -7.15
C GLY A 115 19.54 6.46 -8.61
N GLY A 116 20.37 5.99 -9.55
CA GLY A 116 20.04 5.91 -10.97
C GLY A 116 20.36 4.58 -11.63
N TRP A 117 19.66 4.29 -12.72
CA TRP A 117 19.91 3.13 -13.57
C TRP A 117 21.01 3.46 -14.59
N THR A 118 22.02 2.60 -14.67
CA THR A 118 23.07 2.65 -15.70
C THR A 118 22.95 1.40 -16.57
N ALA A 119 22.98 1.57 -17.90
CA ALA A 119 22.94 0.45 -18.83
C ALA A 119 24.33 0.08 -19.35
N PHE A 120 24.57 -1.22 -19.48
CA PHE A 120 25.74 -1.80 -20.12
C PHE A 120 25.33 -2.87 -21.12
N LEU A 121 26.27 -3.30 -21.96
CA LEU A 121 26.11 -4.47 -22.79
C LEU A 121 26.63 -5.74 -22.09
N VAL A 122 26.08 -6.87 -22.50
CA VAL A 122 26.60 -8.21 -22.20
C VAL A 122 26.83 -8.89 -23.52
N LYS A 123 28.08 -9.27 -23.79
CA LYS A 123 28.43 -10.08 -24.97
C LYS A 123 28.16 -11.53 -24.67
N ILE A 124 27.41 -12.24 -25.51
CA ILE A 124 27.00 -13.62 -25.26
C ILE A 124 27.49 -14.50 -26.40
N HIS A 125 28.44 -15.39 -26.11
CA HIS A 125 28.85 -16.48 -26.97
C HIS A 125 27.95 -17.69 -26.67
N ASN A 126 27.02 -17.99 -27.57
CA ASN A 126 25.98 -19.01 -27.36
C ASN A 126 26.22 -20.24 -28.24
N GLU A 127 27.21 -21.06 -27.88
CA GLU A 127 27.62 -22.24 -28.65
C GLU A 127 26.55 -23.35 -28.62
N ALA A 128 25.75 -23.40 -27.56
CA ALA A 128 24.62 -24.32 -27.44
C ALA A 128 23.37 -23.91 -28.25
N GLY A 129 23.31 -22.69 -28.80
CA GLY A 129 22.12 -22.21 -29.51
C GLY A 129 20.88 -22.07 -28.61
N ILE A 130 21.07 -21.70 -27.34
CA ILE A 130 19.99 -21.53 -26.36
C ILE A 130 19.02 -20.44 -26.80
N THR A 131 17.72 -20.71 -26.64
CA THR A 131 16.60 -19.78 -26.92
C THR A 131 15.74 -19.50 -25.68
N ALA A 132 16.26 -19.82 -24.50
CA ALA A 132 15.62 -19.57 -23.22
C ALA A 132 15.78 -18.11 -22.78
N LYS A 133 15.06 -17.73 -21.72
CA LYS A 133 15.18 -16.42 -21.08
C LYS A 133 16.60 -16.24 -20.52
N PHE A 134 17.20 -15.08 -20.80
CA PHE A 134 18.49 -14.69 -20.25
C PHE A 134 18.30 -13.77 -19.05
N GLU A 135 18.93 -14.10 -17.92
CA GLU A 135 18.74 -13.38 -16.67
C GLU A 135 20.08 -13.03 -16.03
N ALA A 136 20.12 -11.85 -15.39
CA ALA A 136 21.20 -11.40 -14.55
C ALA A 136 20.77 -11.49 -13.09
N THR A 137 21.67 -11.93 -12.22
CA THR A 137 21.45 -12.10 -10.78
C THR A 137 22.66 -11.61 -10.01
N SER A 138 22.45 -11.20 -8.75
CA SER A 138 23.53 -10.80 -7.85
C SER A 138 23.09 -11.01 -6.41
N PRO A 139 23.95 -11.53 -5.51
CA PRO A 139 23.65 -11.55 -4.08
C PRO A 139 23.42 -10.14 -3.52
N ASN A 140 24.06 -9.13 -4.11
CA ASN A 140 23.88 -7.72 -3.76
C ASN A 140 22.55 -7.13 -4.28
N ALA A 141 21.86 -7.83 -5.18
CA ALA A 141 20.53 -7.45 -5.70
C ALA A 141 19.37 -8.07 -4.92
N LEU A 142 19.64 -9.00 -4.01
CA LEU A 142 18.61 -9.64 -3.20
C LEU A 142 17.75 -8.59 -2.49
N LYS A 143 16.49 -8.94 -2.18
CA LYS A 143 15.60 -8.04 -1.45
C LYS A 143 16.27 -7.63 -0.13
N PRO A 144 16.31 -6.34 0.21
CA PRO A 144 16.96 -5.87 1.43
C PRO A 144 16.07 -6.07 2.68
N TYR A 145 15.01 -6.85 2.54
CA TYR A 145 14.02 -7.19 3.55
C TYR A 145 13.52 -8.61 3.32
N HIS A 146 12.90 -9.20 4.34
CA HIS A 146 12.14 -10.45 4.21
C HIS A 146 10.64 -10.12 4.15
N SER A 147 9.93 -10.66 3.16
CA SER A 147 8.48 -10.48 3.04
C SER A 147 7.74 -11.05 4.26
N PRO A 148 6.53 -10.57 4.58
CA PRO A 148 5.88 -10.97 5.82
C PRO A 148 5.45 -12.44 5.76
N SER A 149 5.66 -13.17 6.85
CA SER A 149 5.27 -14.57 7.00
C SER A 149 3.88 -14.74 7.61
N PHE A 150 3.28 -13.65 8.11
CA PHE A 150 2.03 -13.62 8.88
C PHE A 150 2.09 -14.38 10.22
N GLU A 151 3.29 -14.77 10.66
CA GLU A 151 3.53 -15.41 11.94
C GLU A 151 3.56 -14.38 13.08
N HIS A 152 3.26 -14.82 14.29
CA HIS A 152 3.28 -13.94 15.47
C HIS A 152 4.69 -13.46 15.86
N ARG A 153 5.72 -14.13 15.34
CA ARG A 153 7.13 -13.82 15.51
C ARG A 153 7.87 -14.10 14.23
N VAL A 154 8.87 -13.28 13.93
CA VAL A 154 9.77 -13.57 12.81
C VAL A 154 10.59 -14.83 13.10
N LYS A 155 10.71 -15.68 12.08
CA LYS A 155 11.53 -16.89 12.15
C LYS A 155 13.01 -16.53 12.04
N LYS A 156 13.86 -17.21 12.79
CA LYS A 156 15.30 -16.92 12.86
C LYS A 156 15.98 -16.99 11.48
N GLU A 157 15.54 -17.90 10.61
CA GLU A 157 16.03 -18.02 9.24
C GLU A 157 15.63 -16.87 8.30
N HIS A 158 14.63 -16.07 8.69
CA HIS A 158 14.18 -14.89 7.94
C HIS A 158 14.90 -13.60 8.39
N GLU A 159 15.60 -13.63 9.52
CA GLU A 159 16.30 -12.47 10.07
C GLU A 159 17.42 -12.01 9.13
N LEU A 160 17.46 -10.69 8.92
CA LEU A 160 18.48 -10.00 8.14
C LEU A 160 19.21 -9.03 9.06
N THR A 161 20.52 -9.23 9.16
CA THR A 161 21.43 -8.30 9.83
C THR A 161 21.54 -6.99 9.05
N GLU A 162 21.84 -5.89 9.74
CA GLU A 162 22.13 -4.60 9.12
C GLU A 162 23.20 -4.72 8.03
N GLY A 163 24.26 -5.49 8.26
CA GLY A 163 25.31 -5.73 7.26
C GLY A 163 24.83 -6.47 6.02
N GLN A 164 23.91 -7.44 6.16
CA GLN A 164 23.30 -8.10 5.00
C GLN A 164 22.40 -7.13 4.22
N VAL A 165 21.66 -6.26 4.91
CA VAL A 165 20.81 -5.25 4.27
C VAL A 165 21.67 -4.21 3.53
N ALA A 166 22.74 -3.72 4.16
CA ALA A 166 23.70 -2.80 3.54
C ALA A 166 24.40 -3.40 2.32
N ASN A 167 24.72 -4.70 2.34
CA ASN A 167 25.31 -5.39 1.19
C ASN A 167 24.32 -5.62 0.03
N ARG A 168 23.02 -5.36 0.22
CA ARG A 168 21.95 -5.48 -0.79
C ARG A 168 21.61 -4.14 -1.45
N PHE A 169 22.64 -3.34 -1.74
CA PHE A 169 22.55 -1.96 -2.20
C PHE A 169 22.14 -1.79 -3.67
N LEU A 170 22.17 -2.84 -4.48
CA LEU A 170 21.96 -2.74 -5.94
C LEU A 170 20.65 -3.38 -6.40
N ASP A 171 20.23 -3.04 -7.62
CA ASP A 171 19.21 -3.77 -8.36
C ASP A 171 19.75 -4.05 -9.77
N ILE A 172 19.41 -5.19 -10.37
CA ILE A 172 19.96 -5.62 -11.66
C ILE A 172 18.91 -6.34 -12.50
N GLN A 173 18.91 -6.08 -13.80
CA GLN A 173 17.99 -6.71 -14.73
C GLN A 173 18.53 -6.73 -16.16
N ILE A 174 18.08 -7.70 -16.95
CA ILE A 174 18.21 -7.65 -18.41
C ILE A 174 17.05 -6.83 -18.98
N TYR A 175 17.36 -5.83 -19.80
CA TYR A 175 16.32 -5.05 -20.49
C TYR A 175 15.76 -5.85 -21.66
N ALA A 176 14.51 -6.26 -21.51
CA ALA A 176 13.76 -7.06 -22.49
C ALA A 176 12.56 -6.29 -23.10
N GLY A 177 12.57 -4.96 -23.01
CA GLY A 177 11.55 -4.12 -23.63
C GLY A 177 11.71 -4.06 -25.16
N ARG A 178 10.62 -3.76 -25.88
CA ARG A 178 10.68 -3.55 -27.34
C ARG A 178 11.76 -2.49 -27.66
N PRO A 179 12.57 -2.67 -28.74
CA PRO A 179 12.52 -3.73 -29.75
C PRO A 179 13.27 -5.03 -29.40
N LEU A 180 13.78 -5.20 -28.17
CA LEU A 180 14.47 -6.42 -27.75
C LEU A 180 13.49 -7.52 -27.31
N HIS A 181 14.01 -8.74 -27.18
CA HIS A 181 13.27 -9.93 -26.73
C HIS A 181 13.82 -10.41 -25.39
N ALA A 182 12.97 -11.06 -24.58
CA ALA A 182 13.37 -11.62 -23.28
C ALA A 182 14.22 -12.89 -23.41
N ASN A 183 14.06 -13.60 -24.52
CA ASN A 183 14.75 -14.84 -24.80
C ASN A 183 15.95 -14.59 -25.70
N LEU A 184 17.00 -15.39 -25.51
CA LEU A 184 18.08 -15.51 -26.48
C LEU A 184 17.53 -15.98 -27.83
N SER A 185 18.21 -15.59 -28.88
CA SER A 185 17.81 -15.89 -30.26
C SER A 185 18.31 -17.24 -30.77
N GLY A 186 19.30 -17.82 -30.09
CA GLY A 186 20.04 -19.01 -30.55
C GLY A 186 21.20 -18.69 -31.49
N LEU A 187 21.46 -17.41 -31.79
CA LEU A 187 22.64 -16.96 -32.53
C LEU A 187 23.92 -17.28 -31.75
N LYS A 188 24.96 -17.78 -32.44
CA LYS A 188 26.28 -18.08 -31.84
C LYS A 188 26.94 -16.89 -31.14
N LEU A 189 26.66 -15.67 -31.58
CA LEU A 189 27.01 -14.43 -30.90
C LEU A 189 25.80 -13.53 -30.87
N GLU A 190 25.47 -13.04 -29.69
CA GLU A 190 24.40 -12.08 -29.51
C GLU A 190 24.70 -11.14 -28.32
N TYR A 191 24.07 -9.96 -28.28
CA TYR A 191 24.26 -8.98 -27.20
C TYR A 191 22.96 -8.71 -26.46
N ALA A 192 23.07 -8.55 -25.14
CA ALA A 192 21.96 -8.12 -24.30
C ALA A 192 22.29 -6.79 -23.59
N VAL A 193 21.24 -6.07 -23.18
CA VAL A 193 21.38 -4.88 -22.33
C VAL A 193 21.15 -5.30 -20.88
N VAL A 194 22.12 -5.05 -20.01
CA VAL A 194 21.97 -5.17 -18.55
C VAL A 194 21.86 -3.78 -17.95
N GLN A 195 20.88 -3.57 -17.08
CA GLN A 195 20.69 -2.34 -16.33
C GLN A 195 20.99 -2.59 -14.86
N ILE A 196 21.80 -1.72 -14.25
CA ILE A 196 22.21 -1.79 -12.85
C ILE A 196 21.87 -0.47 -12.16
N PHE A 197 21.19 -0.58 -11.02
CA PHE A 197 20.90 0.52 -10.10
C PHE A 197 21.77 0.38 -8.85
N SER A 198 22.24 1.49 -8.29
CA SER A 198 22.86 1.51 -6.96
C SER A 198 22.17 2.50 -6.04
N LYS A 199 21.77 2.07 -4.84
CA LYS A 199 21.24 2.95 -3.79
C LYS A 199 22.33 3.87 -3.23
N ASP A 200 23.54 3.33 -3.07
CA ASP A 200 24.64 3.97 -2.36
C ASP A 200 25.73 4.46 -3.31
N ALA A 201 26.43 5.52 -2.91
CA ALA A 201 27.60 6.05 -3.62
C ALA A 201 28.93 5.45 -3.10
N GLY A 202 30.00 5.73 -3.84
CA GLY A 202 31.37 5.34 -3.52
C GLY A 202 31.79 4.02 -4.16
N LYS A 203 32.95 3.50 -3.76
CA LYS A 203 33.44 2.20 -4.22
C LYS A 203 32.58 1.09 -3.64
N ARG A 204 32.05 0.22 -4.50
CA ARG A 204 31.20 -0.92 -4.13
C ARG A 204 31.53 -2.12 -5.00
N GLU A 205 31.86 -3.24 -4.38
CA GLU A 205 32.01 -4.49 -5.11
C GLU A 205 30.67 -5.21 -5.21
N ALA A 206 30.38 -5.79 -6.37
CA ALA A 206 29.25 -6.69 -6.52
C ALA A 206 29.62 -7.91 -7.36
N GLU A 207 29.06 -9.05 -6.97
CA GLU A 207 29.10 -10.27 -7.77
C GLU A 207 27.95 -10.26 -8.78
N ILE A 208 28.26 -10.38 -10.07
CA ILE A 208 27.28 -10.42 -11.15
C ILE A 208 27.30 -11.80 -11.78
N ALA A 209 26.16 -12.49 -11.76
CA ALA A 209 25.98 -13.82 -12.31
C ALA A 209 24.92 -13.83 -13.41
N TYR A 210 25.06 -14.72 -14.39
CA TYR A 210 24.10 -14.88 -15.47
C TYR A 210 23.59 -16.32 -15.56
N ASN A 211 22.36 -16.47 -16.03
CA ASN A 211 21.77 -17.78 -16.35
C ASN A 211 20.92 -17.68 -17.63
N ALA A 212 20.80 -18.81 -18.33
CA ALA A 212 20.12 -18.93 -19.62
C ALA A 212 19.14 -20.12 -19.62
N GLY A 213 18.28 -20.22 -18.60
CA GLY A 213 17.31 -21.30 -18.42
C GLY A 213 17.67 -22.33 -17.33
N GLN A 214 16.75 -23.27 -17.07
CA GLN A 214 16.92 -24.30 -16.02
C GLN A 214 18.16 -25.17 -16.28
N GLY A 215 19.00 -25.36 -15.25
CA GLY A 215 20.19 -26.20 -15.32
C GLY A 215 21.43 -25.55 -15.96
N SER A 216 21.34 -24.29 -16.41
CA SER A 216 22.49 -23.55 -16.99
C SER A 216 23.53 -23.07 -15.96
N GLN A 217 23.24 -23.28 -14.67
CA GLN A 217 24.14 -22.93 -13.57
C GLN A 217 25.32 -23.90 -13.53
N ASP A 218 26.54 -23.38 -13.59
CA ASP A 218 27.74 -24.18 -13.39
C ASP A 218 27.97 -24.38 -11.88
N VAL A 219 28.14 -25.64 -11.47
CA VAL A 219 28.39 -26.04 -10.07
C VAL A 219 29.78 -25.60 -9.59
N GLY A 220 30.65 -25.13 -10.49
CA GLY A 220 32.03 -24.69 -10.20
C GLY A 220 32.26 -23.18 -10.01
N PHE A 221 31.25 -22.37 -9.67
CA PHE A 221 31.36 -20.89 -9.44
C PHE A 221 31.84 -20.06 -10.65
N ARG A 222 31.76 -20.60 -11.87
CA ARG A 222 32.22 -19.89 -13.09
C ARG A 222 31.16 -19.01 -13.74
N ASN A 223 29.91 -19.11 -13.31
CA ASN A 223 28.79 -18.36 -13.87
C ASN A 223 28.65 -16.94 -13.29
N SER A 224 29.64 -16.47 -12.54
CA SER A 224 29.67 -15.13 -11.95
C SER A 224 31.05 -14.48 -12.03
N THR A 225 31.09 -13.16 -11.87
CA THR A 225 32.32 -12.39 -11.75
C THR A 225 32.14 -11.24 -10.76
N HIS A 226 33.20 -10.88 -10.05
CA HIS A 226 33.20 -9.77 -9.09
C HIS A 226 33.66 -8.49 -9.77
N ILE A 227 32.91 -7.41 -9.58
CA ILE A 227 33.19 -6.12 -10.20
C ILE A 227 33.20 -5.04 -9.12
N LEU A 228 34.35 -4.35 -9.00
CA LEU A 228 34.44 -3.12 -8.22
C LEU A 228 33.87 -1.96 -9.05
N PHE A 229 32.72 -1.45 -8.63
CA PHE A 229 32.09 -0.28 -9.21
C PHE A 229 32.56 1.01 -8.54
N ASP A 230 32.72 2.06 -9.35
CA ASP A 230 32.85 3.44 -8.90
C ASP A 230 31.47 4.13 -9.03
N VAL A 231 30.75 4.25 -7.92
CA VAL A 231 29.41 4.83 -7.91
C VAL A 231 29.50 6.33 -7.60
N LYS A 232 29.24 7.16 -8.62
CA LYS A 232 29.27 8.62 -8.47
C LYS A 232 28.11 9.09 -7.59
N PRO A 233 28.35 10.02 -6.64
CA PRO A 233 27.28 10.62 -5.86
C PRO A 233 26.32 11.39 -6.78
N ALA A 234 25.04 11.30 -6.46
CA ALA A 234 23.98 12.05 -7.14
C ALA A 234 23.66 13.35 -6.39
N VAL A 235 22.68 14.10 -6.91
CA VAL A 235 22.35 15.43 -6.37
C VAL A 235 21.39 15.30 -5.20
N LYS A 236 21.70 15.98 -4.10
CA LYS A 236 20.78 16.16 -2.99
C LYS A 236 19.71 17.19 -3.35
N VAL A 237 18.48 16.75 -3.56
CA VAL A 237 17.34 17.64 -3.85
C VAL A 237 16.56 17.92 -2.57
N SER A 238 16.80 19.08 -1.96
CA SER A 238 16.16 19.49 -0.71
C SER A 238 14.78 20.11 -0.97
N PHE A 239 13.82 19.80 -0.13
CA PHE A 239 12.44 20.25 -0.30
C PHE A 239 12.12 21.39 0.67
N ASP A 240 11.47 22.44 0.15
CA ASP A 240 10.74 23.45 0.95
C ASP A 240 9.23 23.21 0.74
N VAL A 241 8.57 22.63 1.74
CA VAL A 241 7.18 22.15 1.65
C VAL A 241 6.28 23.02 2.50
N LYS A 242 5.37 23.74 1.85
CA LYS A 242 4.43 24.65 2.51
C LYS A 242 3.00 24.19 2.31
N ASP A 243 2.24 24.21 3.40
CA ASP A 243 0.79 24.04 3.40
C ASP A 243 0.10 25.23 2.73
N ASP A 244 -1.20 25.14 2.46
CA ASP A 244 -2.00 26.17 1.78
C ASP A 244 -1.93 27.57 2.43
N ASP A 245 -1.74 27.61 3.74
CA ASP A 245 -1.54 28.82 4.55
C ASP A 245 -0.07 29.29 4.65
N GLY A 246 0.85 28.60 3.97
CA GLY A 246 2.28 28.88 3.96
C GLY A 246 3.08 28.25 5.10
N THR A 247 2.44 27.55 6.04
CA THR A 247 3.14 26.88 7.15
C THR A 247 3.92 25.65 6.69
N PRO A 248 5.09 25.33 7.26
CA PRO A 248 5.80 24.10 6.94
C PRO A 248 4.99 22.86 7.29
N THR A 249 4.91 21.90 6.37
CA THR A 249 4.13 20.66 6.57
C THR A 249 4.78 19.46 5.91
N MET A 250 4.26 18.26 6.20
CA MET A 250 4.61 17.04 5.49
C MET A 250 3.63 16.80 4.35
N ALA A 251 4.13 16.38 3.19
CA ALA A 251 3.33 16.09 2.01
C ALA A 251 3.75 14.76 1.36
N SER A 252 2.85 14.18 0.58
CA SER A 252 3.10 13.02 -0.28
C SER A 252 3.70 13.49 -1.61
N PHE A 253 4.74 12.80 -2.08
CA PHE A 253 5.40 13.05 -3.36
C PHE A 253 5.53 11.77 -4.17
N LEU A 254 5.13 11.82 -5.44
CA LEU A 254 5.46 10.82 -6.46
C LEU A 254 6.43 11.45 -7.45
N ILE A 255 7.65 10.92 -7.51
CA ILE A 255 8.71 11.41 -8.38
C ILE A 255 8.94 10.38 -9.47
N THR A 256 8.77 10.78 -10.74
CA THR A 256 9.05 9.92 -11.89
C THR A 256 9.97 10.59 -12.90
N ASP A 257 10.77 9.81 -13.62
CA ASP A 257 11.61 10.30 -14.73
C ASP A 257 10.87 10.29 -16.08
N GLY A 258 9.66 9.73 -16.13
CA GLY A 258 8.86 9.60 -17.36
C GLY A 258 9.47 8.65 -18.40
N GLN A 259 10.52 7.90 -18.06
CA GLN A 259 11.17 6.97 -18.96
C GLN A 259 10.56 5.57 -18.83
N ALA A 260 10.61 4.80 -19.93
CA ALA A 260 10.22 3.41 -19.90
C ALA A 260 11.37 2.56 -19.35
N HIS A 261 11.10 1.85 -18.27
CA HIS A 261 12.03 0.90 -17.67
C HIS A 261 11.51 -0.54 -17.91
N ALA A 262 12.41 -1.53 -18.03
CA ALA A 262 12.00 -2.93 -18.25
C ALA A 262 11.00 -3.41 -17.18
N SER A 263 10.01 -4.25 -17.49
CA SER A 263 8.92 -4.82 -16.64
C SER A 263 8.88 -4.54 -15.10
N GLY A 264 7.85 -3.86 -14.59
CA GLY A 264 7.53 -3.81 -13.13
C GLY A 264 6.60 -2.65 -12.75
N LYS A 265 5.83 -2.78 -11.66
CA LYS A 265 4.76 -1.82 -11.26
C LYS A 265 5.27 -0.41 -10.92
N PHE A 266 6.49 -0.30 -10.36
CA PHE A 266 7.01 0.94 -9.76
C PHE A 266 8.40 1.34 -10.27
N LYS A 267 8.70 1.08 -11.54
CA LYS A 267 9.98 1.47 -12.13
C LYS A 267 9.93 2.89 -12.67
N GLY A 268 11.09 3.55 -12.65
CA GLY A 268 11.18 4.99 -12.90
C GLY A 268 10.60 5.84 -11.77
N ILE A 269 10.37 5.25 -10.59
CA ILE A 269 9.94 5.94 -9.36
C ILE A 269 11.16 6.15 -8.45
N TYR A 270 11.25 7.33 -7.84
CA TYR A 270 12.39 7.72 -7.01
C TYR A 270 11.97 8.13 -5.60
N PRO A 271 12.74 7.75 -4.57
CA PRO A 271 13.78 6.71 -4.56
C PRO A 271 13.24 5.34 -5.02
N LEU A 272 14.10 4.47 -5.58
CA LEU A 272 13.67 3.19 -6.14
C LEU A 272 13.02 2.31 -5.06
N PRO A 273 11.73 1.92 -5.20
CA PRO A 273 11.03 1.22 -4.13
C PRO A 273 11.67 -0.11 -3.70
N SER A 274 12.23 -0.88 -4.63
CA SER A 274 12.89 -2.17 -4.32
C SER A 274 14.08 -2.07 -3.36
N ARG A 275 14.62 -0.86 -3.17
CA ARG A 275 15.79 -0.58 -2.32
C ARG A 275 15.45 0.19 -1.03
N ARG A 276 14.17 0.50 -0.78
CA ARG A 276 13.72 1.19 0.43
C ARG A 276 13.66 0.22 1.61
N VAL A 277 14.17 0.64 2.76
CA VAL A 277 14.12 -0.09 4.03
C VAL A 277 13.92 0.92 5.15
N ALA A 278 12.68 1.06 5.62
CA ALA A 278 12.29 2.05 6.63
C ALA A 278 13.20 2.05 7.87
N ALA A 279 13.64 0.88 8.33
CA ALA A 279 14.54 0.75 9.48
C ALA A 279 15.89 1.48 9.34
N PHE A 280 16.42 1.63 8.12
CA PHE A 280 17.79 2.13 7.89
C PHE A 280 17.85 3.36 6.98
N ASP A 281 16.75 3.73 6.34
CA ASP A 281 16.69 4.94 5.50
C ASP A 281 16.63 6.20 6.36
N GLU A 282 17.35 7.26 5.96
CA GLU A 282 17.33 8.56 6.66
C GLU A 282 15.91 9.11 6.81
N TYR A 283 15.10 8.95 5.75
CA TYR A 283 13.66 9.21 5.77
C TYR A 283 12.93 7.92 5.41
N PRO A 284 12.22 7.30 6.38
CA PRO A 284 11.50 6.06 6.18
C PRO A 284 10.46 6.19 5.06
N ASP A 285 10.60 5.36 4.03
CA ASP A 285 9.67 5.21 2.92
C ASP A 285 9.33 3.73 2.72
N PHE A 286 8.08 3.43 2.37
CA PHE A 286 7.65 2.05 2.18
C PHE A 286 7.96 1.55 0.76
N PHE A 287 8.53 0.35 0.66
CA PHE A 287 8.97 -0.26 -0.60
C PHE A 287 7.80 -0.64 -1.53
N PHE A 288 6.60 -0.78 -0.97
CA PHE A 288 5.39 -1.16 -1.70
C PHE A 288 4.57 0.06 -2.16
N GLN A 289 4.95 1.28 -1.77
CA GLN A 289 4.26 2.51 -2.18
C GLN A 289 5.01 3.22 -3.32
N PRO A 290 4.28 3.81 -4.29
CA PRO A 290 4.90 4.67 -5.29
C PRO A 290 5.35 6.00 -4.68
N GLN A 291 4.54 6.60 -3.82
CA GLN A 291 4.85 7.87 -3.17
C GLN A 291 5.84 7.72 -2.01
N ILE A 292 6.41 8.85 -1.62
CA ILE A 292 7.20 9.07 -0.41
C ILE A 292 6.62 10.26 0.37
N TYR A 293 7.02 10.43 1.62
CA TYR A 293 6.60 11.58 2.43
C TYR A 293 7.78 12.45 2.81
N ARG A 294 7.67 13.76 2.59
CA ARG A 294 8.71 14.72 2.94
C ARG A 294 8.13 15.98 3.56
N LYS A 295 8.86 16.58 4.49
CA LYS A 295 8.61 17.95 5.01
C LYS A 295 9.75 18.90 4.65
N SER A 296 9.57 20.20 4.91
CA SER A 296 10.63 21.19 4.71
C SER A 296 11.94 20.79 5.39
N GLY A 297 13.04 20.91 4.63
CA GLY A 297 14.40 20.57 5.07
C GLY A 297 14.79 19.11 4.82
N GLU A 298 13.84 18.22 4.53
CA GLU A 298 14.14 16.85 4.10
C GLU A 298 14.44 16.82 2.59
N HIS A 299 14.98 15.70 2.12
CA HIS A 299 15.50 15.62 0.76
C HIS A 299 15.34 14.24 0.12
N VAL A 300 15.63 14.18 -1.17
CA VAL A 300 15.84 12.94 -1.93
C VAL A 300 17.16 13.03 -2.69
N ILE A 301 17.75 11.87 -3.00
CA ILE A 301 18.91 11.79 -3.88
C ILE A 301 18.44 11.44 -5.28
N LEU A 302 18.71 12.32 -6.25
CA LEU A 302 18.32 12.13 -7.64
C LEU A 302 19.53 12.29 -8.56
N PRO A 303 19.75 11.36 -9.52
CA PRO A 303 20.76 11.56 -10.54
C PRO A 303 20.37 12.75 -11.45
N PRO A 304 21.34 13.36 -12.14
CA PRO A 304 21.05 14.43 -13.11
C PRO A 304 20.03 13.98 -14.16
N GLY A 305 19.03 14.83 -14.43
CA GLY A 305 17.92 14.45 -15.30
C GLY A 305 16.67 15.30 -15.12
N LYS A 306 15.66 15.03 -15.96
CA LYS A 306 14.34 15.65 -15.85
C LYS A 306 13.39 14.73 -15.09
N TYR A 307 12.62 15.30 -14.17
CA TYR A 307 11.65 14.56 -13.36
C TYR A 307 10.32 15.29 -13.33
N LYS A 308 9.25 14.50 -13.27
CA LYS A 308 7.91 14.94 -12.95
C LYS A 308 7.62 14.61 -11.49
N VAL A 309 7.35 15.63 -10.70
CA VAL A 309 7.03 15.53 -9.28
C VAL A 309 5.55 15.83 -9.09
N THR A 310 4.75 14.83 -8.74
CA THR A 310 3.36 14.99 -8.31
C THR A 310 3.31 15.08 -6.79
N TYR A 311 2.63 16.08 -6.24
CA TYR A 311 2.58 16.30 -4.79
C TYR A 311 1.16 16.67 -4.31
N THR A 312 0.82 16.21 -3.11
CA THR A 312 -0.47 16.41 -2.43
C THR A 312 -0.35 16.15 -0.93
N ARG A 313 -1.43 16.31 -0.15
CA ARG A 313 -1.47 16.01 1.27
C ARG A 313 -2.82 15.42 1.70
N GLY A 314 -3.13 14.18 1.28
CA GLY A 314 -4.45 13.59 1.47
C GLY A 314 -5.54 14.12 0.52
N PRO A 315 -6.80 13.69 0.70
CA PRO A 315 -7.90 13.92 -0.23
C PRO A 315 -8.51 15.34 -0.17
N GLU A 316 -8.24 16.13 0.88
CA GLU A 316 -8.65 17.54 1.01
C GLU A 316 -7.81 18.50 0.15
N TYR A 317 -6.78 17.98 -0.51
CA TYR A 317 -5.85 18.73 -1.34
C TYR A 317 -5.99 18.37 -2.81
N VAL A 318 -5.75 19.36 -3.67
CA VAL A 318 -5.71 19.16 -5.12
C VAL A 318 -4.31 18.67 -5.49
N PRO A 319 -4.17 17.47 -6.10
CA PRO A 319 -2.87 17.02 -6.58
C PRO A 319 -2.28 18.00 -7.59
N GLN A 320 -1.02 18.35 -7.39
CA GLN A 320 -0.27 19.26 -8.27
C GLN A 320 0.90 18.51 -8.90
N THR A 321 1.36 19.00 -10.05
CA THR A 321 2.54 18.46 -10.75
C THR A 321 3.52 19.59 -11.02
N LYS A 322 4.81 19.32 -10.81
CA LYS A 322 5.92 20.20 -11.17
C LYS A 322 7.00 19.42 -11.88
N GLU A 323 7.48 19.93 -13.00
CA GLU A 323 8.68 19.40 -13.64
C GLU A 323 9.92 20.06 -13.02
N ILE A 324 10.94 19.25 -12.74
CA ILE A 324 12.24 19.71 -12.24
C ILE A 324 13.36 19.17 -13.13
N THR A 325 14.43 19.95 -13.27
CA THR A 325 15.66 19.51 -13.93
C THR A 325 16.77 19.49 -12.89
N VAL A 326 17.27 18.30 -12.58
CA VAL A 326 18.39 18.09 -11.67
C VAL A 326 19.69 18.28 -12.46
N PRO A 327 20.53 19.27 -12.10
CA PRO A 327 21.72 19.61 -12.87
C PRO A 327 22.86 18.60 -12.67
N ASP A 328 23.65 18.38 -13.72
CA ASP A 328 24.89 17.60 -13.61
C ASP A 328 26.00 18.37 -12.87
N GLY A 329 26.87 17.66 -12.17
CA GLY A 329 28.04 18.22 -11.47
C GLY A 329 27.73 19.12 -10.26
N LYS A 330 26.48 19.17 -9.76
CA LYS A 330 26.10 19.92 -8.56
C LYS A 330 25.88 18.98 -7.37
N ALA A 331 26.25 19.43 -6.18
CA ALA A 331 26.03 18.66 -4.96
C ALA A 331 24.57 18.71 -4.49
N SER A 332 23.88 19.84 -4.69
CA SER A 332 22.50 20.01 -4.24
C SER A 332 21.66 20.91 -5.15
N LEU A 333 20.34 20.79 -4.99
CA LEU A 333 19.29 21.61 -5.60
C LEU A 333 18.17 21.82 -4.58
N ASP A 334 17.70 23.04 -4.39
CA ASP A 334 16.53 23.31 -3.55
C ASP A 334 15.27 23.48 -4.40
N VAL A 335 14.17 22.85 -3.99
CA VAL A 335 12.88 22.89 -4.70
C VAL A 335 11.76 23.19 -3.72
N SER A 336 11.02 24.26 -4.00
CA SER A 336 9.83 24.63 -3.21
C SER A 336 8.54 24.05 -3.81
N PHE A 337 7.65 23.62 -2.91
CA PHE A 337 6.33 23.05 -3.19
C PHE A 337 5.30 23.71 -2.29
N GLN A 338 4.31 24.35 -2.92
CA GLN A 338 3.20 25.03 -2.26
C GLN A 338 1.93 24.22 -2.49
N LEU A 339 1.40 23.63 -1.44
CA LEU A 339 0.17 22.84 -1.50
C LEU A 339 -1.05 23.73 -1.75
N LYS A 340 -2.06 23.14 -2.39
CA LYS A 340 -3.38 23.74 -2.63
C LYS A 340 -4.46 22.87 -2.04
N ARG A 341 -5.11 23.38 -1.01
CA ARG A 341 -6.28 22.77 -0.37
C ARG A 341 -7.56 23.21 -1.07
N TRP A 342 -8.55 22.31 -1.23
CA TRP A 342 -9.87 22.67 -1.76
C TRP A 342 -10.93 22.82 -0.66
N ILE A 343 -10.74 22.18 0.51
CA ILE A 343 -11.56 22.35 1.70
C ILE A 343 -10.71 22.09 2.96
N GLN A 344 -11.03 22.78 4.06
CA GLN A 344 -10.38 22.55 5.35
C GLN A 344 -11.42 22.25 6.42
N LEU A 345 -11.74 20.98 6.61
CA LEU A 345 -12.82 20.59 7.51
C LEU A 345 -12.55 20.92 8.99
N ALA A 346 -11.29 20.90 9.40
CA ALA A 346 -10.91 21.28 10.77
C ALA A 346 -11.34 22.72 11.13
N LYS A 347 -11.38 23.65 10.16
CA LYS A 347 -11.89 25.02 10.39
C LYS A 347 -13.40 25.08 10.61
N LEU A 348 -14.13 24.02 10.23
CA LEU A 348 -15.56 23.83 10.46
C LEU A 348 -15.84 22.95 11.67
N GLY A 349 -14.79 22.56 12.43
CA GLY A 349 -14.90 21.70 13.61
C GLY A 349 -15.01 20.19 13.29
N TRP A 350 -14.81 19.80 12.03
CA TRP A 350 -14.83 18.41 11.59
C TRP A 350 -13.39 17.92 11.36
N TYR A 351 -13.02 16.80 11.97
CA TYR A 351 -11.65 16.29 11.97
C TYR A 351 -11.59 14.91 11.31
N SER A 352 -10.55 14.67 10.51
CA SER A 352 -10.34 13.40 9.80
C SER A 352 -9.74 12.33 10.71
N ALA A 353 -10.19 11.08 10.57
CA ALA A 353 -9.69 9.98 11.36
C ALA A 353 -9.69 8.64 10.62
N ASP A 354 -8.71 7.80 10.93
CA ASP A 354 -8.65 6.41 10.50
C ASP A 354 -8.29 5.52 11.70
N HIS A 355 -9.24 4.72 12.19
CA HIS A 355 -9.02 3.88 13.37
C HIS A 355 -8.38 2.52 13.06
N HIS A 356 -8.04 2.22 11.79
CA HIS A 356 -7.56 0.90 11.42
C HIS A 356 -6.37 0.97 10.45
N ILE A 357 -5.17 1.09 10.99
CA ILE A 357 -3.91 0.96 10.24
C ILE A 357 -2.95 0.04 10.99
N HIS A 358 -2.03 -0.60 10.28
CA HIS A 358 -1.05 -1.53 10.83
C HIS A 358 0.37 -1.16 10.47
N ALA A 359 1.29 -1.55 11.35
CA ALA A 359 2.73 -1.40 11.18
C ALA A 359 3.46 -2.72 10.86
N ALA A 360 2.76 -3.86 10.82
CA ALA A 360 3.34 -5.16 10.48
C ALA A 360 2.37 -6.03 9.66
N GLY A 361 2.89 -7.09 9.05
CA GLY A 361 2.12 -7.99 8.17
C GLY A 361 1.74 -7.37 6.83
N CYS A 362 1.03 -8.15 6.01
CA CYS A 362 0.50 -7.71 4.71
C CYS A 362 1.57 -7.23 3.73
N SER A 363 1.76 -5.92 3.59
CA SER A 363 2.79 -5.35 2.70
C SER A 363 4.06 -4.96 3.44
N HIS A 364 4.02 -4.84 4.76
CA HIS A 364 5.22 -4.60 5.57
C HIS A 364 6.16 -5.81 5.53
N TYR A 365 7.43 -5.60 5.83
CA TYR A 365 8.37 -6.71 5.94
C TYR A 365 8.35 -7.32 7.34
N ASP A 366 8.74 -8.59 7.44
CA ASP A 366 9.06 -9.24 8.71
C ASP A 366 10.45 -8.81 9.20
N SER A 367 11.45 -8.79 8.33
CA SER A 367 12.82 -8.44 8.71
C SER A 367 13.28 -7.27 7.86
N PRO A 368 13.96 -6.25 8.43
CA PRO A 368 14.80 -6.30 9.65
C PRO A 368 14.15 -6.01 11.02
N THR A 369 12.90 -5.57 11.12
CA THR A 369 12.36 -4.98 12.37
C THR A 369 10.98 -5.49 12.81
N GLU A 370 10.49 -6.62 12.30
CA GLU A 370 9.16 -7.18 12.61
C GLU A 370 8.01 -6.20 12.33
N GLY A 371 8.02 -5.63 11.11
CA GLY A 371 7.23 -4.47 10.73
C GLY A 371 8.04 -3.17 10.75
N VAL A 372 7.37 -2.04 10.91
CA VAL A 372 7.95 -0.69 10.98
C VAL A 372 7.66 -0.04 12.34
N ASP A 373 8.43 1.01 12.68
CA ASP A 373 8.24 1.71 13.95
C ASP A 373 7.03 2.67 13.87
N PRO A 374 6.41 3.03 15.01
CA PRO A 374 5.35 4.04 15.04
C PRO A 374 5.74 5.38 14.39
N LYS A 375 7.02 5.77 14.45
CA LYS A 375 7.50 7.00 13.80
C LYS A 375 7.35 6.96 12.28
N ASP A 376 7.44 5.77 11.68
CA ASP A 376 7.35 5.58 10.23
C ASP A 376 5.88 5.66 9.78
N MET A 377 4.98 5.06 10.57
CA MET A 377 3.53 5.21 10.40
C MET A 377 3.08 6.66 10.60
N PHE A 378 3.63 7.38 11.58
CA PHE A 378 3.26 8.77 11.83
C PHE A 378 3.56 9.70 10.64
N ARG A 379 4.57 9.38 9.82
CA ARG A 379 4.85 10.11 8.57
C ARG A 379 3.70 9.95 7.57
N GLN A 380 3.15 8.75 7.43
CA GLN A 380 1.98 8.49 6.59
C GLN A 380 0.77 9.33 7.07
N VAL A 381 0.50 9.32 8.37
CA VAL A 381 -0.61 10.05 9.01
C VAL A 381 -0.51 11.56 8.74
N LEU A 382 0.69 12.15 8.93
CA LEU A 382 0.94 13.57 8.65
C LEU A 382 0.80 13.93 7.18
N GLY A 383 1.32 13.06 6.31
CA GLY A 383 1.32 13.22 4.86
C GLY A 383 -0.03 13.05 4.18
N GLU A 384 -0.97 12.35 4.82
CA GLU A 384 -2.35 12.12 4.35
C GLU A 384 -3.39 13.02 5.06
N ASP A 385 -2.92 14.02 5.80
CA ASP A 385 -3.72 15.00 6.57
C ASP A 385 -4.78 14.34 7.46
N LEU A 386 -4.36 13.34 8.23
CA LEU A 386 -5.19 12.76 9.29
C LEU A 386 -5.03 13.57 10.58
N ASN A 387 -6.15 13.88 11.23
CA ASN A 387 -6.14 14.42 12.59
C ASN A 387 -5.99 13.29 13.62
N MET A 388 -6.65 12.15 13.39
CA MET A 388 -6.61 10.98 14.28
C MET A 388 -6.18 9.72 13.52
N ALA A 389 -5.33 8.92 14.14
CA ALA A 389 -5.02 7.59 13.66
C ALA A 389 -4.91 6.60 14.82
N ALA A 390 -5.44 5.39 14.64
CA ALA A 390 -5.18 4.27 15.55
C ALA A 390 -4.37 3.20 14.83
N ASN A 391 -3.11 3.03 15.25
CA ASN A 391 -2.22 2.01 14.72
C ASN A 391 -2.43 0.71 15.53
N LEU A 392 -3.07 -0.26 14.91
CA LEU A 392 -3.52 -1.46 15.58
C LEU A 392 -2.45 -2.56 15.53
N ALA A 393 -2.01 -3.01 16.70
CA ALA A 393 -1.27 -4.26 16.81
C ALA A 393 -2.24 -5.43 16.53
N TRP A 394 -1.76 -6.43 15.80
CA TRP A 394 -2.55 -7.59 15.36
C TRP A 394 -1.64 -8.82 15.21
N GLY A 395 -2.17 -9.95 14.77
CA GLY A 395 -1.51 -11.26 14.79
C GLY A 395 -0.06 -11.27 14.29
N PRO A 396 0.24 -10.82 13.06
CA PRO A 396 1.61 -10.79 12.53
C PRO A 396 2.55 -9.91 13.35
N SER A 397 3.69 -10.45 13.74
CA SER A 397 4.68 -9.77 14.59
C SER A 397 4.10 -9.22 15.91
N TRP A 398 3.00 -9.79 16.41
CA TRP A 398 2.26 -9.34 17.60
C TRP A 398 3.18 -9.00 18.77
N TYR A 399 4.10 -9.91 19.11
CA TYR A 399 4.93 -9.77 20.31
C TYR A 399 5.97 -8.65 20.22
N HIS A 400 6.32 -8.21 19.01
CA HIS A 400 7.12 -7.01 18.80
C HIS A 400 6.23 -5.76 18.81
N GLN A 401 5.20 -5.74 17.94
CA GLN A 401 4.35 -4.57 17.73
C GLN A 401 3.58 -4.15 18.99
N LYS A 402 3.16 -5.12 19.81
CA LYS A 402 2.45 -4.81 21.06
C LYS A 402 3.30 -4.02 22.06
N THR A 403 4.64 -4.05 21.94
CA THR A 403 5.52 -3.26 22.84
C THR A 403 5.32 -1.74 22.68
N PHE A 404 4.68 -1.31 21.59
CA PHE A 404 4.31 0.09 21.36
C PHE A 404 2.96 0.48 21.99
N PHE A 405 2.19 -0.48 22.53
CA PHE A 405 0.97 -0.21 23.27
C PHE A 405 1.26 0.41 24.64
N THR A 406 0.61 1.52 24.96
CA THR A 406 0.81 2.25 26.23
C THR A 406 -0.48 2.71 26.91
N ALA A 407 -1.64 2.35 26.32
CA ALA A 407 -2.95 2.87 26.68
C ALA A 407 -3.06 4.42 26.66
N LYS A 408 -2.14 5.10 25.97
CA LYS A 408 -2.05 6.57 25.86
C LYS A 408 -1.73 6.98 24.42
N ASP A 409 -1.98 8.25 24.12
CA ASP A 409 -1.55 8.87 22.87
C ASP A 409 -0.03 8.71 22.72
N HIS A 410 0.40 8.40 21.49
CA HIS A 410 1.82 8.19 21.19
C HIS A 410 2.58 9.51 21.41
N PRO A 411 3.83 9.50 21.95
CA PRO A 411 4.60 10.72 22.22
C PRO A 411 4.89 11.62 21.01
N LEU A 412 4.76 11.09 19.78
CA LEU A 412 4.89 11.88 18.55
C LEU A 412 3.66 12.76 18.26
N SER A 413 2.54 12.50 18.94
CA SER A 413 1.30 13.26 18.80
C SER A 413 1.53 14.74 19.09
N GLY A 414 0.82 15.59 18.35
CA GLY A 414 0.85 17.04 18.50
C GLY A 414 -0.55 17.62 18.58
N LYS A 415 -0.65 18.95 18.57
CA LYS A 415 -1.93 19.67 18.70
C LYS A 415 -2.92 19.48 17.54
N LYS A 416 -2.45 19.03 16.37
CA LYS A 416 -3.26 18.89 15.14
C LYS A 416 -3.47 17.44 14.71
N THR A 417 -2.58 16.55 15.15
CA THR A 417 -2.52 15.16 14.72
C THR A 417 -2.12 14.29 15.90
N ILE A 418 -2.95 13.31 16.22
CA ILE A 418 -2.75 12.36 17.31
C ILE A 418 -2.76 10.95 16.71
N MET A 419 -1.82 10.14 17.17
CA MET A 419 -1.78 8.72 16.85
C MET A 419 -1.71 7.94 18.16
N ARG A 420 -2.45 6.84 18.27
CA ARG A 420 -2.40 5.92 19.40
C ARG A 420 -2.21 4.50 18.89
N ASN A 421 -1.52 3.67 19.66
CA ASN A 421 -1.49 2.24 19.40
C ASN A 421 -2.62 1.56 20.18
N ASP A 422 -3.46 0.82 19.48
CA ASP A 422 -4.58 0.02 20.04
C ASP A 422 -4.55 -1.37 19.37
N VAL A 423 -5.63 -2.16 19.39
CA VAL A 423 -5.60 -3.57 18.98
C VAL A 423 -6.66 -3.90 17.93
N GLU A 424 -6.27 -4.69 16.94
CA GLU A 424 -7.17 -5.49 16.11
C GLU A 424 -7.01 -6.97 16.49
N VAL A 425 -8.12 -7.65 16.78
CA VAL A 425 -8.12 -9.08 17.07
C VAL A 425 -8.31 -9.83 15.76
N SER A 426 -7.20 -9.98 15.04
CA SER A 426 -7.03 -10.64 13.74
C SER A 426 -5.79 -11.53 13.76
N GLY A 427 -5.88 -12.75 13.24
CA GLY A 427 -4.87 -13.80 13.46
C GLY A 427 -4.92 -14.46 14.85
N PHE A 428 -5.95 -14.15 15.64
CA PHE A 428 -6.26 -14.79 16.93
C PHE A 428 -7.20 -15.98 16.73
N PRO A 429 -7.39 -16.86 17.74
CA PRO A 429 -8.34 -17.97 17.65
C PRO A 429 -9.75 -17.56 17.21
N SER A 430 -10.24 -16.38 17.62
CA SER A 430 -11.57 -15.85 17.22
C SER A 430 -11.63 -15.29 15.79
N SER A 431 -10.51 -15.15 15.08
CA SER A 431 -10.43 -14.48 13.76
C SER A 431 -11.42 -15.06 12.74
N HIS A 432 -11.67 -16.37 12.77
CA HIS A 432 -12.64 -17.00 11.87
C HIS A 432 -14.08 -16.49 12.08
N ALA A 433 -14.40 -15.95 13.26
CA ALA A 433 -15.72 -15.49 13.67
C ALA A 433 -15.92 -13.98 13.46
N GLY A 434 -14.89 -13.30 12.98
CA GLY A 434 -14.91 -11.89 12.65
C GLY A 434 -13.74 -11.14 13.30
N HIS A 435 -13.17 -10.21 12.56
CA HIS A 435 -12.13 -9.33 13.07
C HIS A 435 -12.77 -8.14 13.78
N ILE A 436 -12.22 -7.81 14.94
CA ILE A 436 -12.76 -6.77 15.82
C ILE A 436 -11.67 -5.77 16.19
N VAL A 437 -12.06 -4.50 16.23
CA VAL A 437 -11.22 -3.37 16.61
C VAL A 437 -11.52 -3.00 18.05
N LEU A 438 -10.48 -2.83 18.86
CA LEU A 438 -10.56 -2.49 20.28
C LEU A 438 -9.90 -1.14 20.54
N LEU A 439 -10.69 -0.07 20.56
CA LEU A 439 -10.18 1.30 20.79
C LEU A 439 -10.25 1.68 22.26
N ARG A 440 -9.27 2.49 22.71
CA ARG A 440 -9.24 3.05 24.08
C ARG A 440 -9.25 1.97 25.18
N ILE A 441 -8.72 0.78 24.91
CA ILE A 441 -8.49 -0.23 25.95
C ILE A 441 -7.30 0.19 26.85
N LYS A 442 -7.22 -0.42 28.03
CA LYS A 442 -6.19 -0.13 29.04
C LYS A 442 -5.15 -1.25 29.16
N GLU A 443 -5.57 -2.46 28.84
CA GLU A 443 -4.82 -3.70 28.85
C GLU A 443 -5.03 -4.41 27.51
N ASP A 444 -3.94 -4.85 26.88
CA ASP A 444 -3.92 -5.52 25.58
C ASP A 444 -3.70 -7.04 25.69
N ASP A 445 -3.49 -7.59 26.89
CA ASP A 445 -3.49 -9.04 27.15
C ASP A 445 -4.82 -9.55 27.72
N TYR A 446 -5.41 -10.54 27.05
CA TYR A 446 -6.63 -11.18 27.54
C TYR A 446 -6.38 -11.89 28.90
N PRO A 447 -7.24 -11.71 29.91
CA PRO A 447 -7.00 -12.22 31.25
C PRO A 447 -6.81 -13.73 31.29
N GLY A 448 -5.82 -14.19 32.06
CA GLY A 448 -5.55 -15.62 32.25
C GLY A 448 -4.85 -16.29 31.07
N THR A 449 -4.38 -15.53 30.08
CA THR A 449 -3.59 -16.03 28.96
C THR A 449 -2.11 -15.62 29.09
N THR A 450 -1.22 -16.43 28.53
CA THR A 450 0.21 -16.15 28.38
C THR A 450 0.61 -15.90 26.93
N THR A 451 -0.20 -16.38 25.98
CA THR A 451 0.03 -16.26 24.54
C THR A 451 -1.29 -15.99 23.83
N ILE A 452 -1.25 -15.37 22.64
CA ILE A 452 -2.47 -15.01 21.90
C ILE A 452 -3.27 -16.21 21.42
N GLU A 453 -2.61 -17.35 21.23
CA GLU A 453 -3.23 -18.62 20.88
C GLU A 453 -4.12 -19.17 21.99
N GLN A 454 -4.07 -18.62 23.21
CA GLN A 454 -4.95 -19.00 24.32
C GLN A 454 -6.19 -18.11 24.45
N TRP A 455 -6.27 -17.03 23.66
CA TRP A 455 -7.43 -16.14 23.68
C TRP A 455 -8.71 -16.86 23.26
N PRO A 456 -9.90 -16.32 23.58
CA PRO A 456 -11.18 -16.91 23.18
C PRO A 456 -11.25 -17.18 21.67
N SER A 457 -11.94 -18.26 21.28
CA SER A 457 -12.14 -18.70 19.90
C SER A 457 -13.40 -18.15 19.22
N TRP A 458 -14.04 -17.13 19.81
CA TRP A 458 -15.17 -16.40 19.25
C TRP A 458 -15.22 -14.98 19.83
N THR A 459 -15.96 -14.07 19.20
CA THR A 459 -15.76 -12.63 19.40
C THR A 459 -16.35 -12.08 20.71
N ALA A 460 -17.50 -12.61 21.14
CA ALA A 460 -18.27 -12.01 22.23
C ALA A 460 -17.51 -11.89 23.57
N PRO A 461 -16.72 -12.89 24.02
CA PRO A 461 -15.93 -12.75 25.25
C PRO A 461 -14.85 -11.67 25.16
N VAL A 462 -14.25 -11.48 23.98
CA VAL A 462 -13.21 -10.47 23.75
C VAL A 462 -13.82 -9.07 23.74
N LEU A 463 -14.93 -8.89 23.03
CA LEU A 463 -15.70 -7.64 23.02
C LEU A 463 -16.17 -7.26 24.44
N SER A 464 -16.71 -8.22 25.19
CA SER A 464 -17.14 -7.99 26.58
C SER A 464 -15.98 -7.56 27.48
N TRP A 465 -14.82 -8.20 27.33
CA TRP A 465 -13.61 -7.83 28.07
C TRP A 465 -13.16 -6.40 27.74
N ALA A 466 -13.05 -6.04 26.46
CA ALA A 466 -12.66 -4.70 26.06
C ALA A 466 -13.63 -3.62 26.57
N LYS A 467 -14.95 -3.86 26.48
CA LYS A 467 -15.96 -2.92 27.02
C LYS A 467 -15.87 -2.73 28.53
N LYS A 468 -15.55 -3.78 29.30
CA LYS A 468 -15.35 -3.67 30.77
C LYS A 468 -14.22 -2.71 31.15
N GLN A 469 -13.29 -2.44 30.25
CA GLN A 469 -12.21 -1.47 30.47
C GLN A 469 -12.58 -0.02 30.14
N GLY A 470 -13.73 0.19 29.47
CA GLY A 470 -14.14 1.47 28.87
C GLY A 470 -13.77 1.61 27.39
N GLY A 471 -13.35 0.51 26.76
CA GLY A 471 -13.05 0.48 25.33
C GLY A 471 -14.31 0.65 24.47
N VAL A 472 -14.10 1.17 23.27
CA VAL A 472 -15.14 1.30 22.22
C VAL A 472 -14.77 0.32 21.12
N VAL A 473 -15.72 -0.57 20.80
CA VAL A 473 -15.43 -1.76 20.00
C VAL A 473 -16.32 -1.89 18.77
N GLY A 474 -15.79 -2.48 17.72
CA GLY A 474 -16.49 -2.67 16.46
C GLY A 474 -15.91 -3.80 15.62
N TYR A 475 -16.61 -4.15 14.53
CA TYR A 475 -16.09 -5.09 13.53
C TYR A 475 -15.38 -4.35 12.41
N ALA A 476 -14.29 -4.96 11.93
CA ALA A 476 -13.47 -4.47 10.82
C ALA A 476 -13.87 -5.07 9.47
N HIS A 477 -13.46 -4.37 8.40
CA HIS A 477 -13.55 -4.70 6.98
C HIS A 477 -14.82 -5.49 6.69
N SER A 478 -15.92 -4.87 7.10
CA SER A 478 -17.11 -5.59 7.55
C SER A 478 -17.74 -6.46 6.47
N GLY A 479 -17.59 -6.08 5.20
CA GLY A 479 -18.16 -6.79 4.07
C GLY A 479 -17.57 -8.17 3.80
N TRP A 480 -16.41 -8.54 4.37
CA TRP A 480 -15.82 -9.85 4.14
C TRP A 480 -16.64 -10.99 4.73
N GLY A 481 -17.11 -11.89 3.86
CA GLY A 481 -18.02 -12.97 4.21
C GLY A 481 -19.50 -12.58 4.17
N LEU A 482 -19.83 -11.33 3.87
CA LEU A 482 -21.21 -10.85 3.79
C LEU A 482 -21.77 -10.81 2.37
N GLU A 483 -21.02 -11.32 1.39
CA GLU A 483 -21.52 -11.46 0.02
C GLU A 483 -22.83 -12.28 0.03
N PRO A 484 -23.88 -11.83 -0.67
CA PRO A 484 -25.13 -12.58 -0.76
C PRO A 484 -24.92 -13.91 -1.50
N MET A 485 -25.66 -14.95 -1.12
CA MET A 485 -25.60 -16.26 -1.80
C MET A 485 -25.96 -16.16 -3.30
N GLU A 486 -26.82 -15.21 -3.66
CA GLU A 486 -27.14 -14.84 -5.03
C GLU A 486 -26.56 -13.45 -5.31
N PRO A 487 -25.71 -13.28 -6.34
CA PRO A 487 -25.07 -12.00 -6.62
C PRO A 487 -26.07 -10.85 -6.83
N THR A 488 -25.95 -9.79 -6.03
CA THR A 488 -26.73 -8.56 -6.17
C THR A 488 -25.94 -7.38 -5.61
N SER A 489 -26.21 -6.19 -6.14
CA SER A 489 -25.72 -4.90 -5.61
C SER A 489 -26.87 -4.02 -5.09
N LYS A 490 -28.09 -4.56 -4.98
CA LYS A 490 -29.26 -3.84 -4.46
C LYS A 490 -29.13 -3.64 -2.95
N LEU A 491 -29.60 -2.48 -2.49
CA LEU A 491 -29.67 -2.12 -1.08
C LEU A 491 -31.07 -1.56 -0.73
N PRO A 492 -31.73 -2.06 0.32
CA PRO A 492 -31.45 -3.35 0.97
C PRO A 492 -31.77 -4.52 0.01
N ASN A 493 -31.16 -5.68 0.25
CA ASN A 493 -31.54 -6.95 -0.37
C ASN A 493 -31.75 -8.03 0.70
N TYR A 494 -32.66 -8.95 0.45
CA TYR A 494 -33.10 -9.94 1.43
C TYR A 494 -32.53 -11.34 1.18
N ILE A 495 -31.40 -11.42 0.47
CA ILE A 495 -30.71 -12.68 0.21
C ILE A 495 -29.78 -12.97 1.38
N THR A 496 -29.84 -14.19 1.93
CA THR A 496 -28.97 -14.60 3.04
C THR A 496 -27.50 -14.44 2.63
N PRO A 497 -26.66 -13.81 3.46
CA PRO A 497 -25.23 -13.67 3.20
C PRO A 497 -24.52 -15.01 3.42
N LYS A 498 -23.37 -15.22 2.79
CA LYS A 498 -22.61 -16.47 2.89
C LYS A 498 -22.09 -16.75 4.32
N MET A 499 -21.75 -15.71 5.09
CA MET A 499 -21.12 -15.78 6.41
C MET A 499 -19.83 -16.61 6.45
N ASP A 500 -19.08 -16.65 5.35
CA ASP A 500 -17.94 -17.54 5.13
C ASP A 500 -16.56 -16.84 5.20
N GLY A 501 -16.55 -15.56 5.59
CA GLY A 501 -15.34 -14.73 5.68
C GLY A 501 -15.03 -14.24 7.10
N ILE A 502 -14.14 -13.24 7.17
CA ILE A 502 -13.53 -12.72 8.40
C ILE A 502 -14.04 -11.33 8.82
N GLY A 503 -14.97 -10.73 8.09
CA GLY A 503 -15.54 -9.41 8.40
C GLY A 503 -16.54 -9.48 9.56
N ALA A 504 -17.65 -8.76 9.43
CA ALA A 504 -18.61 -8.59 10.52
C ALA A 504 -19.56 -9.81 10.75
N VAL A 505 -19.09 -11.04 10.59
CA VAL A 505 -19.95 -12.25 10.56
C VAL A 505 -20.67 -12.54 11.89
N GLU A 506 -20.01 -12.42 13.07
CA GLU A 506 -20.67 -12.54 14.39
C GLU A 506 -21.37 -11.25 14.87
N TYR A 507 -21.37 -10.18 14.07
CA TYR A 507 -22.08 -8.94 14.41
C TYR A 507 -23.57 -9.17 14.66
N VAL A 508 -24.21 -10.01 13.85
CA VAL A 508 -25.64 -10.35 13.98
C VAL A 508 -25.97 -11.05 15.32
N VAL A 509 -24.97 -11.59 16.02
CA VAL A 509 -25.13 -12.14 17.37
C VAL A 509 -24.87 -11.05 18.40
N THR A 510 -23.68 -10.46 18.33
CA THR A 510 -23.15 -9.53 19.34
C THR A 510 -23.88 -8.19 19.42
N VAL A 511 -24.54 -7.76 18.34
CA VAL A 511 -25.43 -6.58 18.35
C VAL A 511 -26.63 -6.77 19.27
N THR A 512 -27.15 -7.99 19.39
CA THR A 512 -28.32 -8.31 20.24
C THR A 512 -28.01 -8.21 21.74
N ASP A 513 -26.72 -8.27 22.10
CA ASP A 513 -26.22 -8.16 23.47
C ASP A 513 -25.72 -6.74 23.81
N GLY A 514 -25.77 -5.80 22.87
CA GLY A 514 -25.23 -4.44 23.06
C GLY A 514 -23.69 -4.40 23.19
N LEU A 515 -23.02 -5.44 22.68
CA LEU A 515 -21.55 -5.59 22.78
C LEU A 515 -20.78 -4.78 21.74
N ILE A 516 -21.45 -4.11 20.81
CA ILE A 516 -20.83 -3.40 19.69
C ILE A 516 -21.22 -1.92 19.73
N ASP A 517 -20.25 -1.04 19.57
CA ASP A 517 -20.46 0.42 19.53
C ASP A 517 -20.46 0.94 18.09
N PHE A 518 -19.60 0.39 17.22
CA PHE A 518 -19.52 0.78 15.82
C PHE A 518 -19.36 -0.41 14.84
N PHE A 519 -19.65 -0.12 13.58
CA PHE A 519 -19.52 -1.00 12.42
C PHE A 519 -18.64 -0.29 11.39
N SER A 520 -17.49 -0.89 11.04
CA SER A 520 -16.58 -0.27 10.10
C SER A 520 -17.06 -0.37 8.66
N ALA A 521 -16.74 0.64 7.85
CA ALA A 521 -17.03 0.70 6.43
C ALA A 521 -15.98 1.52 5.68
N GLY A 522 -15.98 1.41 4.35
CA GLY A 522 -15.15 2.23 3.46
C GLY A 522 -14.03 1.48 2.76
N ASP A 523 -13.67 0.30 3.24
CA ASP A 523 -12.54 -0.51 2.77
C ASP A 523 -12.96 -1.81 2.08
N THR A 524 -14.22 -2.25 2.20
CA THR A 524 -14.78 -3.41 1.48
C THR A 524 -15.97 -2.99 0.60
N PRO A 525 -16.55 -3.89 -0.24
CA PRO A 525 -17.66 -3.52 -1.12
C PRO A 525 -18.86 -2.91 -0.37
N ALA A 526 -19.20 -1.66 -0.70
CA ALA A 526 -20.28 -0.91 -0.05
C ALA A 526 -21.63 -1.67 0.02
N PRO A 527 -22.07 -2.43 -1.02
CA PRO A 527 -23.29 -3.23 -0.92
C PRO A 527 -23.24 -4.33 0.15
N TRP A 528 -22.07 -4.88 0.46
CA TRP A 528 -21.93 -5.96 1.44
C TRP A 528 -21.90 -5.39 2.87
N GLU A 529 -21.17 -4.30 3.07
CA GLU A 529 -21.11 -3.57 4.35
C GLU A 529 -22.49 -3.04 4.75
N LEU A 530 -23.11 -2.26 3.86
CA LEU A 530 -24.31 -1.50 4.19
C LEU A 530 -25.55 -2.38 4.34
N ASN A 531 -25.62 -3.55 3.69
CA ASN A 531 -26.82 -4.38 3.75
C ASN A 531 -27.10 -4.91 5.16
N MET A 532 -26.10 -5.53 5.80
CA MET A 532 -26.27 -6.02 7.18
C MET A 532 -26.45 -4.86 8.16
N TYR A 533 -25.69 -3.78 7.98
CA TYR A 533 -25.86 -2.57 8.79
C TYR A 533 -27.32 -2.07 8.74
N TYR A 534 -27.88 -1.88 7.55
CA TYR A 534 -29.27 -1.45 7.36
C TYR A 534 -30.29 -2.41 7.96
N HIS A 535 -30.12 -3.73 7.78
CA HIS A 535 -31.03 -4.71 8.38
C HIS A 535 -31.03 -4.64 9.90
N THR A 536 -29.86 -4.44 10.54
CA THR A 536 -29.80 -4.28 11.99
C THR A 536 -30.42 -2.97 12.48
N LEU A 537 -30.24 -1.85 11.76
CA LEU A 537 -30.94 -0.59 12.08
C LEU A 537 -32.46 -0.73 11.92
N ASN A 538 -32.91 -1.46 10.89
CA ASN A 538 -34.31 -1.79 10.65
C ASN A 538 -34.90 -2.73 11.73
N CYS A 539 -34.07 -3.39 12.53
CA CYS A 539 -34.45 -4.14 13.72
C CYS A 539 -34.42 -3.30 15.01
N GLY A 540 -34.10 -2.01 14.92
CA GLY A 540 -34.05 -1.08 16.05
C GLY A 540 -32.73 -1.05 16.82
N PHE A 541 -31.71 -1.78 16.35
CA PHE A 541 -30.35 -1.64 16.87
C PHE A 541 -29.77 -0.28 16.47
N LYS A 542 -28.86 0.26 17.29
CA LYS A 542 -28.35 1.63 17.16
C LYS A 542 -26.83 1.72 16.98
N THR A 543 -26.21 0.67 16.46
CA THR A 543 -24.77 0.66 16.13
C THR A 543 -24.43 1.83 15.22
N ARG A 544 -23.25 2.44 15.42
CA ARG A 544 -22.78 3.57 14.62
C ARG A 544 -21.90 3.13 13.46
N LEU A 545 -21.85 3.90 12.38
CA LEU A 545 -20.95 3.65 11.26
C LEU A 545 -19.63 4.42 11.47
N SER A 546 -18.49 3.76 11.22
CA SER A 546 -17.15 4.36 11.29
C SER A 546 -16.34 4.00 10.05
N GLY A 547 -15.49 4.92 9.59
CA GLY A 547 -14.67 4.78 8.39
C GLY A 547 -13.26 4.30 8.71
N GLU A 548 -12.73 3.37 7.91
CA GLU A 548 -11.40 2.78 8.11
C GLU A 548 -10.72 2.41 6.78
N THR A 549 -9.40 2.17 6.81
CA THR A 549 -8.67 1.65 5.64
C THR A 549 -8.20 0.22 5.71
N ASP A 550 -7.91 -0.26 6.93
CA ASP A 550 -7.10 -1.46 7.15
C ASP A 550 -5.82 -1.42 6.27
N PHE A 551 -5.08 -0.32 6.41
CA PHE A 551 -3.80 -0.15 5.72
C PHE A 551 -2.72 -1.00 6.41
N PRO A 552 -1.88 -1.78 5.69
CA PRO A 552 -1.84 -1.95 4.25
C PRO A 552 -2.55 -3.22 3.74
N CYS A 553 -3.39 -3.88 4.56
CA CYS A 553 -3.94 -5.21 4.26
C CYS A 553 -5.06 -5.18 3.22
N ILE A 554 -6.00 -4.24 3.32
CA ILE A 554 -7.03 -4.06 2.28
C ILE A 554 -6.51 -3.16 1.18
N THR A 555 -5.78 -2.10 1.53
CA THR A 555 -5.15 -1.21 0.54
C THR A 555 -3.75 -0.84 1.00
N ASP A 556 -2.76 -1.12 0.15
CA ASP A 556 -1.37 -0.71 0.37
C ASP A 556 -1.09 0.71 -0.16
N ALA A 557 -2.12 1.39 -0.68
CA ALA A 557 -1.98 2.68 -1.33
C ALA A 557 -1.66 3.80 -0.33
N ARG A 558 -2.57 4.09 0.61
CA ARG A 558 -2.49 5.23 1.56
C ARG A 558 -3.32 4.96 2.81
N VAL A 559 -2.85 5.44 3.96
CA VAL A 559 -3.67 5.55 5.17
C VAL A 559 -4.79 6.58 4.95
N GLY A 560 -5.93 6.40 5.61
CA GLY A 560 -7.09 7.26 5.51
C GLY A 560 -7.72 7.37 4.11
N GLN A 561 -7.49 6.45 3.18
CA GLN A 561 -8.17 6.47 1.88
C GLN A 561 -9.71 6.45 2.05
N ALA A 562 -10.20 5.59 2.94
CA ALA A 562 -11.48 5.74 3.59
C ALA A 562 -11.22 6.23 5.03
N ARG A 563 -12.07 7.14 5.51
CA ARG A 563 -11.87 7.82 6.78
C ARG A 563 -13.20 8.24 7.40
N SER A 564 -13.19 8.39 8.71
CA SER A 564 -14.24 9.12 9.42
C SER A 564 -13.94 10.61 9.41
N TYR A 565 -15.00 11.41 9.38
CA TYR A 565 -14.96 12.80 9.82
C TYR A 565 -15.82 12.93 11.05
N PHE A 566 -15.23 13.37 12.16
CA PHE A 566 -15.90 13.45 13.44
C PHE A 566 -15.90 14.88 13.99
N LYS A 567 -16.90 15.20 14.81
CA LYS A 567 -17.05 16.50 15.46
C LYS A 567 -17.08 16.31 16.98
N PRO A 568 -15.95 16.52 17.68
CA PRO A 568 -15.90 16.27 19.12
C PRO A 568 -16.84 17.21 19.88
N LYS A 569 -17.36 16.75 21.02
CA LYS A 569 -18.13 17.59 21.95
C LYS A 569 -17.24 18.57 22.69
N ASN A 570 -16.05 18.11 23.07
CA ASN A 570 -15.08 18.82 23.89
C ASN A 570 -13.80 19.10 23.08
N ALA A 571 -12.67 18.59 23.53
CA ALA A 571 -11.37 18.76 22.89
C ALA A 571 -11.20 17.86 21.65
N MET A 572 -10.32 18.28 20.76
CA MET A 572 -9.77 17.43 19.70
C MET A 572 -8.63 16.61 20.31
N ASP A 573 -8.99 15.52 20.98
CA ASP A 573 -8.10 14.51 21.55
C ASP A 573 -8.62 13.09 21.23
N TYR A 574 -7.85 12.06 21.59
CA TYR A 574 -8.21 10.69 21.27
C TYR A 574 -9.50 10.23 21.98
N ASP A 575 -9.73 10.68 23.22
CA ASP A 575 -10.94 10.33 23.97
C ASP A 575 -12.19 10.97 23.36
N GLY A 576 -12.10 12.24 22.96
CA GLY A 576 -13.17 12.95 22.26
C GLY A 576 -13.45 12.38 20.88
N TYR A 577 -12.44 11.85 20.20
CA TYR A 577 -12.59 11.09 18.96
C TYR A 577 -13.37 9.80 19.17
N VAL A 578 -12.94 8.97 20.12
CA VAL A 578 -13.57 7.69 20.42
C VAL A 578 -15.01 7.88 20.94
N GLU A 579 -15.25 8.91 21.75
CA GLU A 579 -16.61 9.33 22.15
C GLU A 579 -17.46 9.72 20.93
N ALA A 580 -16.91 10.50 19.99
CA ALA A 580 -17.64 10.92 18.80
C ALA A 580 -18.04 9.73 17.90
N ILE A 581 -17.18 8.72 17.75
CA ILE A 581 -17.54 7.46 17.07
C ILE A 581 -18.66 6.74 17.81
N GLN A 582 -18.52 6.55 19.12
CA GLN A 582 -19.50 5.84 19.93
C GLN A 582 -20.89 6.50 19.88
N LEU A 583 -20.94 7.83 19.83
CA LEU A 583 -22.18 8.58 19.70
C LEU A 583 -22.70 8.63 18.25
N GLY A 584 -21.86 8.36 17.26
CA GLY A 584 -22.18 8.53 15.84
C GLY A 584 -22.16 10.01 15.42
N ARG A 585 -21.41 10.85 16.12
CA ARG A 585 -21.18 12.25 15.74
C ARG A 585 -20.06 12.35 14.70
N SER A 586 -20.23 11.53 13.66
CA SER A 586 -19.29 11.31 12.58
C SER A 586 -19.99 10.84 11.31
N TYR A 587 -19.28 10.88 10.19
CA TYR A 587 -19.69 10.25 8.94
C TYR A 587 -18.48 9.60 8.26
N VAL A 588 -18.73 8.59 7.43
CA VAL A 588 -17.71 7.87 6.65
C VAL A 588 -17.55 8.54 5.29
N SER A 589 -16.32 8.63 4.78
CA SER A 589 -16.00 9.25 3.49
C SER A 589 -14.69 8.74 2.90
N ASP A 590 -14.58 8.73 1.57
CA ASP A 590 -13.31 8.63 0.82
C ASP A 590 -12.45 9.92 0.88
N GLY A 591 -12.89 10.91 1.66
CA GLY A 591 -12.30 12.23 1.81
C GLY A 591 -12.55 13.19 0.67
N LYS A 592 -13.27 12.78 -0.38
CA LYS A 592 -13.59 13.64 -1.54
C LYS A 592 -15.03 14.16 -1.49
N SER A 593 -15.86 13.64 -0.59
CA SER A 593 -17.20 14.15 -0.31
C SER A 593 -17.49 14.24 1.19
N HIS A 594 -18.32 15.20 1.60
CA HIS A 594 -18.54 15.53 2.99
C HIS A 594 -20.01 15.76 3.30
N ILE A 595 -20.47 15.22 4.42
CA ILE A 595 -21.84 15.32 4.92
C ILE A 595 -21.80 15.92 6.33
N MET A 596 -21.79 17.24 6.41
CA MET A 596 -21.67 17.98 7.66
C MET A 596 -23.04 18.37 8.21
N ASP A 597 -23.12 18.46 9.53
CA ASP A 597 -24.27 19.00 10.27
C ASP A 597 -25.62 18.40 9.83
N PHE A 598 -25.63 17.08 9.55
CA PHE A 598 -26.83 16.34 9.19
C PHE A 598 -27.84 16.34 10.35
N LYS A 599 -29.06 16.76 10.05
CA LYS A 599 -30.10 17.06 11.04
C LYS A 599 -31.48 16.66 10.55
N VAL A 600 -32.30 16.14 11.45
CA VAL A 600 -33.75 15.95 11.25
C VAL A 600 -34.47 16.81 12.28
N GLU A 601 -35.26 17.77 11.81
CA GLU A 601 -35.85 18.83 12.66
C GLU A 601 -34.80 19.56 13.51
N ASP A 602 -34.84 19.37 14.82
CA ASP A 602 -33.94 19.96 15.80
C ASP A 602 -32.81 19.01 16.26
N VAL A 603 -32.79 17.76 15.79
CA VAL A 603 -31.84 16.71 16.20
C VAL A 603 -30.70 16.53 15.19
N GLU A 604 -29.48 16.89 15.59
CA GLU A 604 -28.24 16.62 14.82
C GLU A 604 -27.77 15.18 15.09
N ALA A 605 -27.32 14.48 14.04
CA ALA A 605 -26.77 13.13 14.19
C ALA A 605 -25.60 13.11 15.19
N GLY A 606 -25.61 12.13 16.08
CA GLY A 606 -24.65 11.99 17.18
C GLY A 606 -24.91 12.90 18.38
N THR A 607 -26.04 13.60 18.43
CA THR A 607 -26.50 14.38 19.61
C THR A 607 -27.82 13.82 20.13
N GLY A 608 -28.05 13.87 21.45
CA GLY A 608 -29.30 13.40 22.07
C GLY A 608 -29.69 11.98 21.65
N GLU A 609 -28.75 11.02 21.71
CA GLU A 609 -28.91 9.64 21.22
C GLU A 609 -29.21 9.49 19.71
N SER A 610 -29.14 10.59 18.96
CA SER A 610 -29.64 10.72 17.58
C SER A 610 -31.13 10.38 17.48
N GLU A 611 -31.96 10.76 18.46
CA GLU A 611 -33.37 10.35 18.50
C GLU A 611 -34.35 11.54 18.43
N LEU A 612 -35.25 11.50 17.44
CA LEU A 612 -36.39 12.40 17.31
C LEU A 612 -37.68 11.67 17.71
N ALA A 613 -38.47 12.26 18.60
CA ALA A 613 -39.77 11.74 19.01
C ALA A 613 -40.91 12.46 18.29
N LEU A 614 -41.76 11.71 17.57
CA LEU A 614 -42.98 12.19 16.94
C LEU A 614 -44.20 11.60 17.64
N LYS A 615 -45.21 12.43 17.94
CA LYS A 615 -46.46 11.96 18.56
C LYS A 615 -47.33 11.14 17.60
N SER A 616 -47.26 11.44 16.32
CA SER A 616 -48.03 10.80 15.25
C SER A 616 -47.23 10.80 13.95
N PRO A 617 -47.62 10.00 12.93
CA PRO A 617 -47.08 10.11 11.58
C PRO A 617 -47.15 11.56 11.06
N GLY A 618 -46.20 11.94 10.22
CA GLY A 618 -46.07 13.31 9.74
C GLY A 618 -44.93 13.48 8.74
N THR A 619 -44.73 14.71 8.29
CA THR A 619 -43.59 15.07 7.45
C THR A 619 -42.52 15.72 8.32
N VAL A 620 -41.26 15.36 8.11
CA VAL A 620 -40.11 16.00 8.78
C VAL A 620 -39.21 16.71 7.77
N ASN A 621 -38.61 17.81 8.22
CA ASN A 621 -37.60 18.57 7.52
C ASN A 621 -36.21 18.00 7.83
N VAL A 622 -35.42 17.78 6.78
CA VAL A 622 -34.07 17.20 6.89
C VAL A 622 -33.07 18.15 6.24
N THR A 623 -31.99 18.49 6.95
CA THR A 623 -30.95 19.39 6.41
C THR A 623 -29.56 18.81 6.57
N ALA A 624 -28.65 19.17 5.66
CA ALA A 624 -27.23 18.89 5.77
C ALA A 624 -26.41 19.95 5.01
N LYS A 625 -25.13 20.07 5.34
CA LYS A 625 -24.13 20.81 4.57
C LYS A 625 -23.28 19.84 3.78
N LEU A 626 -23.38 19.88 2.46
CA LEU A 626 -22.66 18.98 1.57
C LEU A 626 -21.52 19.68 0.84
N ALA A 627 -20.39 18.98 0.70
CA ALA A 627 -19.32 19.37 -0.21
C ALA A 627 -18.78 18.15 -0.93
N ALA A 628 -18.29 18.34 -2.14
CA ALA A 628 -17.72 17.29 -2.97
C ALA A 628 -16.65 17.86 -3.88
N TYR A 629 -15.67 17.04 -4.24
CA TYR A 629 -14.65 17.40 -5.21
C TYR A 629 -14.44 16.32 -6.26
N LEU A 630 -14.68 16.69 -7.50
CA LEU A 630 -14.26 15.97 -8.71
C LEU A 630 -13.35 16.89 -9.52
N PRO A 631 -12.39 16.35 -10.30
CA PRO A 631 -11.72 17.16 -11.31
C PRO A 631 -12.75 17.66 -12.34
N GLU A 632 -12.52 18.88 -12.86
CA GLU A 632 -13.44 19.52 -13.81
C GLU A 632 -13.66 18.66 -15.06
N LYS A 633 -12.57 18.08 -15.58
CA LYS A 633 -12.61 17.07 -16.63
C LYS A 633 -12.31 15.71 -16.02
N GLN A 634 -13.16 14.73 -16.32
CA GLN A 634 -12.90 13.35 -15.91
C GLN A 634 -11.67 12.84 -16.66
N ASP A 635 -10.67 12.36 -15.92
CA ASP A 635 -9.50 11.72 -16.50
C ASP A 635 -9.74 10.23 -16.77
N SER A 636 -8.74 9.56 -17.34
CA SER A 636 -8.85 8.14 -17.69
C SER A 636 -9.01 7.22 -16.46
N ILE A 637 -8.46 7.61 -15.31
CA ILE A 637 -8.55 6.83 -14.07
C ILE A 637 -9.97 6.95 -13.51
N GLY A 638 -10.48 8.17 -13.36
CA GLY A 638 -11.85 8.42 -12.90
C GLY A 638 -12.88 7.80 -13.85
N GLY A 639 -12.66 7.90 -15.16
CA GLY A 639 -13.52 7.25 -16.16
C GLY A 639 -13.52 5.72 -16.10
N LYS A 640 -12.40 5.10 -15.69
CA LYS A 640 -12.33 3.66 -15.44
C LYS A 640 -13.08 3.27 -14.17
N ILE A 641 -12.84 3.98 -13.07
CA ILE A 641 -13.50 3.74 -11.77
C ILE A 641 -15.02 3.84 -11.90
N ALA A 642 -15.51 4.90 -12.56
CA ALA A 642 -16.94 5.13 -12.76
C ALA A 642 -17.65 3.99 -13.53
N LYS A 643 -16.94 3.28 -14.40
CA LYS A 643 -17.48 2.18 -15.23
C LYS A 643 -17.28 0.79 -14.62
N SER A 644 -16.34 0.64 -13.69
CA SER A 644 -16.08 -0.64 -13.03
C SER A 644 -17.27 -1.07 -12.17
N PRO A 645 -17.55 -2.38 -12.05
CA PRO A 645 -18.50 -2.91 -11.06
C PRO A 645 -18.25 -2.33 -9.66
N ILE A 646 -19.31 -2.08 -8.89
CA ILE A 646 -19.22 -1.55 -7.51
C ILE A 646 -18.53 -2.53 -6.53
N LEU A 647 -18.45 -3.80 -6.94
CA LEU A 647 -17.78 -4.86 -6.19
C LEU A 647 -16.27 -4.94 -6.49
N ASP A 648 -15.74 -4.09 -7.38
CA ASP A 648 -14.31 -4.02 -7.70
C ASP A 648 -13.65 -2.81 -7.01
N LYS A 649 -12.34 -2.92 -6.69
CA LYS A 649 -11.58 -1.80 -6.11
C LYS A 649 -11.40 -0.64 -7.12
N PRO A 650 -11.42 0.62 -6.67
CA PRO A 650 -11.77 1.05 -5.31
C PRO A 650 -13.27 0.89 -5.06
N TYR A 651 -13.62 0.36 -3.89
CA TYR A 651 -15.01 0.06 -3.52
C TYR A 651 -15.79 1.34 -3.23
N TRP A 652 -15.22 2.22 -2.40
CA TRP A 652 -15.72 3.54 -2.09
C TRP A 652 -14.90 4.58 -2.86
N ASP A 653 -15.51 5.24 -3.84
CA ASP A 653 -14.89 6.36 -4.57
C ASP A 653 -15.96 7.26 -5.23
N ILE A 654 -15.79 8.57 -5.08
CA ILE A 654 -16.68 9.60 -5.63
C ILE A 654 -16.87 9.56 -7.15
N GLU A 655 -15.93 9.03 -7.93
CA GLU A 655 -16.10 8.90 -9.37
C GLU A 655 -17.28 7.98 -9.74
N ARG A 656 -17.64 7.04 -8.85
CA ARG A 656 -18.85 6.20 -8.99
C ARG A 656 -20.14 6.98 -8.77
N SER A 657 -20.07 8.11 -8.05
CA SER A 657 -21.20 9.00 -7.76
C SER A 657 -21.39 10.10 -8.82
N ARG A 658 -20.50 10.18 -9.82
CA ARG A 658 -20.56 11.18 -10.88
C ARG A 658 -21.81 11.01 -11.75
N VAL A 659 -22.52 12.11 -11.99
CA VAL A 659 -23.67 12.13 -12.91
C VAL A 659 -23.18 12.24 -14.35
N GLY A 660 -23.14 11.13 -15.07
CA GLY A 660 -22.64 11.05 -16.44
C GLY A 660 -21.15 11.46 -16.52
N GLN A 661 -20.83 12.40 -17.41
CA GLN A 661 -19.47 12.99 -17.52
C GLN A 661 -19.39 14.40 -16.88
N SER A 662 -20.45 14.85 -16.19
CA SER A 662 -20.50 16.17 -15.57
C SER A 662 -19.63 16.24 -14.30
N ARG A 663 -19.44 17.44 -13.75
CA ARG A 663 -18.81 17.66 -12.43
C ARG A 663 -19.84 17.70 -11.30
N THR A 664 -20.88 16.88 -11.40
CA THR A 664 -22.01 16.82 -10.47
C THR A 664 -22.05 15.45 -9.81
N VAL A 665 -22.40 15.41 -8.52
CA VAL A 665 -22.68 14.16 -7.78
C VAL A 665 -24.09 14.18 -7.21
N ARG A 666 -24.66 12.99 -7.02
CA ARG A 666 -25.99 12.82 -6.41
C ARG A 666 -25.86 12.47 -4.94
N ALA A 667 -26.53 13.26 -4.10
CA ALA A 667 -26.78 12.93 -2.70
C ALA A 667 -28.20 12.37 -2.54
N GLU A 668 -28.35 11.39 -1.66
CA GLU A 668 -29.58 10.65 -1.42
C GLU A 668 -29.99 10.80 0.04
N LEU A 669 -31.28 11.08 0.29
CA LEU A 669 -31.91 10.90 1.58
C LEU A 669 -32.39 9.44 1.70
N ILE A 670 -31.92 8.76 2.73
CA ILE A 670 -32.23 7.35 3.01
C ILE A 670 -33.24 7.25 4.13
N LEU A 671 -34.29 6.45 3.93
CA LEU A 671 -35.27 6.05 4.94
C LEU A 671 -35.31 4.53 5.00
N ASN A 672 -34.97 3.94 6.15
CA ASN A 672 -34.91 2.48 6.36
C ASN A 672 -34.12 1.72 5.28
N GLY A 673 -33.04 2.32 4.78
CA GLY A 673 -32.15 1.75 3.76
C GLY A 673 -32.54 2.04 2.31
N VAL A 674 -33.68 2.69 2.08
CA VAL A 674 -34.19 3.03 0.74
C VAL A 674 -34.00 4.52 0.45
N PRO A 675 -33.45 4.91 -0.73
CA PRO A 675 -33.41 6.31 -1.13
C PRO A 675 -34.83 6.82 -1.44
N VAL A 676 -35.26 7.87 -0.73
CA VAL A 676 -36.61 8.45 -0.84
C VAL A 676 -36.63 9.85 -1.45
N ASP A 677 -35.49 10.53 -1.47
CA ASP A 677 -35.31 11.83 -2.11
C ASP A 677 -33.84 11.99 -2.56
N THR A 678 -33.58 12.86 -3.54
CA THR A 678 -32.24 13.08 -4.08
C THR A 678 -32.01 14.53 -4.46
N VAL A 679 -30.77 14.99 -4.30
CA VAL A 679 -30.33 16.30 -4.77
C VAL A 679 -28.99 16.17 -5.50
N GLU A 680 -28.82 16.93 -6.57
CA GLU A 680 -27.57 17.01 -7.31
C GLU A 680 -26.78 18.25 -6.87
N ILE A 681 -25.50 18.06 -6.53
CA ILE A 681 -24.60 19.15 -6.11
C ILE A 681 -23.36 19.23 -7.01
N GLN A 682 -22.85 20.45 -7.18
CA GLN A 682 -21.59 20.66 -7.89
C GLN A 682 -20.40 20.18 -7.05
N ALA A 683 -19.61 19.26 -7.61
CA ALA A 683 -18.42 18.70 -6.96
C ALA A 683 -17.18 19.60 -7.21
N ASN A 684 -17.29 20.88 -6.87
CA ASN A 684 -16.27 21.90 -7.08
C ASN A 684 -15.58 22.37 -5.79
N GLY A 685 -15.84 21.69 -4.67
CA GLY A 685 -15.31 22.00 -3.34
C GLY A 685 -16.10 23.03 -2.54
N LYS A 686 -17.17 23.61 -3.08
CA LYS A 686 -18.03 24.56 -2.34
C LYS A 686 -19.01 23.83 -1.42
N LEU A 687 -19.35 24.49 -0.31
CA LEU A 687 -20.42 24.07 0.59
C LEU A 687 -21.79 24.32 -0.06
N ASN A 688 -22.70 23.37 0.09
CA ASN A 688 -24.09 23.45 -0.35
C ASN A 688 -24.99 23.11 0.83
N ASP A 689 -25.86 24.05 1.22
CA ASP A 689 -26.95 23.76 2.16
C ASP A 689 -28.04 23.01 1.41
N VAL A 690 -28.37 21.80 1.86
CA VAL A 690 -29.44 20.99 1.27
C VAL A 690 -30.59 20.82 2.24
N ASN A 691 -31.79 20.76 1.70
CA ASN A 691 -33.03 20.53 2.43
C ASN A 691 -33.82 19.44 1.71
N PHE A 692 -34.29 18.45 2.47
CA PHE A 692 -35.19 17.42 2.01
C PHE A 692 -36.45 17.37 2.89
N SER A 693 -37.49 16.76 2.35
CA SER A 693 -38.72 16.50 3.08
C SER A 693 -39.02 15.00 3.10
N ALA A 694 -39.17 14.41 4.29
CA ALA A 694 -39.47 12.98 4.43
C ALA A 694 -40.83 12.75 5.06
N LYS A 695 -41.67 11.93 4.40
CA LYS A 695 -42.94 11.48 4.95
C LYS A 695 -42.72 10.27 5.85
N ILE A 696 -42.97 10.43 7.14
CA ILE A 696 -42.79 9.40 8.18
C ILE A 696 -44.14 8.78 8.52
N SER A 697 -44.32 7.52 8.14
CA SER A 697 -45.55 6.74 8.43
C SER A 697 -45.45 5.89 9.69
N ARG A 698 -44.24 5.50 10.09
CA ARG A 698 -43.92 4.67 11.27
C ARG A 698 -42.51 5.00 11.78
N SER A 699 -42.13 4.46 12.94
CA SER A 699 -40.77 4.60 13.45
C SER A 699 -39.77 4.09 12.41
N CYS A 700 -38.72 4.88 12.18
CA CYS A 700 -37.74 4.66 11.13
C CYS A 700 -36.40 5.27 11.52
N TRP A 701 -35.41 5.16 10.63
CA TRP A 701 -34.20 5.96 10.70
C TRP A 701 -33.97 6.69 9.37
N LEU A 702 -33.32 7.85 9.45
CA LEU A 702 -32.95 8.69 8.32
C LEU A 702 -31.43 8.87 8.27
N ALA A 703 -30.86 8.85 7.07
CA ALA A 703 -29.45 9.17 6.84
C ALA A 703 -29.28 9.88 5.49
N VAL A 704 -28.15 10.55 5.28
CA VAL A 704 -27.75 11.10 3.97
C VAL A 704 -26.51 10.37 3.49
N ARG A 705 -26.43 10.11 2.18
CA ARG A 705 -25.24 9.54 1.54
C ARG A 705 -24.97 10.15 0.18
N ILE A 706 -23.71 10.16 -0.23
CA ILE A 706 -23.29 10.31 -1.64
C ILE A 706 -22.74 8.95 -2.01
N TYR A 707 -23.52 8.12 -2.71
CA TYR A 707 -23.24 6.69 -2.80
C TYR A 707 -22.27 6.35 -3.95
N PRO A 708 -21.19 5.56 -3.73
CA PRO A 708 -20.66 5.00 -2.48
C PRO A 708 -19.43 5.79 -1.97
N SER A 709 -19.43 7.12 -2.03
CA SER A 709 -18.33 7.98 -1.57
C SER A 709 -18.41 8.29 -0.06
N SER A 710 -19.60 8.57 0.46
CA SER A 710 -19.80 8.93 1.87
C SER A 710 -21.18 8.56 2.41
N HIS A 711 -21.27 8.35 3.73
CA HIS A 711 -22.51 7.99 4.42
C HIS A 711 -22.53 8.59 5.84
N SER A 712 -23.62 9.26 6.22
CA SER A 712 -23.81 9.80 7.58
C SER A 712 -24.19 8.72 8.59
N ASN A 713 -23.94 8.95 9.87
CA ASN A 713 -24.67 8.22 10.90
C ASN A 713 -26.18 8.59 10.87
N PRO A 714 -27.06 7.69 11.35
CA PRO A 714 -28.50 7.89 11.27
C PRO A 714 -29.05 8.79 12.38
N VAL A 715 -30.18 9.45 12.09
CA VAL A 715 -31.13 9.94 13.11
C VAL A 715 -32.32 8.98 13.16
N PHE A 716 -32.60 8.45 14.35
CA PHE A 716 -33.71 7.56 14.64
C PHE A 716 -34.97 8.37 14.95
N VAL A 717 -36.07 8.07 14.27
CA VAL A 717 -37.36 8.73 14.47
C VAL A 717 -38.31 7.72 15.11
N LYS A 718 -38.75 8.01 16.34
CA LYS A 718 -39.77 7.22 17.05
C LYS A 718 -41.14 7.85 16.88
N VAL A 719 -42.07 7.12 16.27
CA VAL A 719 -43.46 7.55 16.13
C VAL A 719 -44.32 6.90 17.20
N ASN A 720 -45.02 7.71 18.00
CA ASN A 720 -45.88 7.26 19.09
C ASN A 720 -45.18 6.26 20.06
N ASN A 721 -43.91 6.56 20.36
CA ASN A 721 -43.02 5.74 21.20
C ASN A 721 -42.90 4.26 20.76
N GLN A 722 -43.19 3.95 19.48
CA GLN A 722 -43.05 2.60 18.94
C GLN A 722 -41.59 2.33 18.55
N PRO A 723 -41.10 1.09 18.71
CA PRO A 723 -39.77 0.70 18.25
C PRO A 723 -39.70 0.70 16.71
N ILE A 724 -38.48 0.81 16.17
CA ILE A 724 -38.20 0.56 14.76
C ILE A 724 -38.12 -0.95 14.59
N VAL A 725 -39.09 -1.54 13.88
CA VAL A 725 -39.10 -2.98 13.59
C VAL A 725 -39.64 -3.21 12.19
N GLU A 726 -38.80 -3.72 11.31
CA GLU A 726 -39.15 -4.22 9.98
C GLU A 726 -39.10 -5.75 9.99
N LYS A 727 -40.27 -6.40 9.89
CA LYS A 727 -40.38 -7.86 9.97
C LYS A 727 -39.43 -8.57 9.01
N GLN A 728 -39.38 -8.12 7.76
CA GLN A 728 -38.55 -8.73 6.71
C GLN A 728 -37.04 -8.59 7.01
N SER A 729 -36.62 -7.51 7.67
CA SER A 729 -35.22 -7.36 8.11
C SER A 729 -34.91 -8.27 9.30
N ALA A 730 -35.85 -8.46 10.22
CA ALA A 730 -35.69 -9.40 11.33
C ALA A 730 -35.62 -10.86 10.84
N GLU A 731 -36.43 -11.23 9.84
CA GLU A 731 -36.36 -12.53 9.15
C GLU A 731 -35.00 -12.73 8.47
N TRP A 732 -34.50 -11.69 7.78
CA TRP A 732 -33.17 -11.73 7.17
C TRP A 732 -32.06 -11.88 8.21
N CYS A 733 -32.11 -11.11 9.31
CA CYS A 733 -31.13 -11.22 10.40
C CYS A 733 -31.15 -12.60 11.06
N LEU A 734 -32.32 -13.21 11.24
CA LEU A 734 -32.43 -14.57 11.76
C LEU A 734 -31.80 -15.58 10.78
N ALA A 735 -32.07 -15.48 9.48
CA ALA A 735 -31.46 -16.35 8.47
C ALA A 735 -29.93 -16.18 8.41
N ALA A 736 -29.46 -14.93 8.47
CA ALA A 736 -28.05 -14.57 8.57
C ALA A 736 -27.39 -15.16 9.82
N LEU A 737 -28.08 -15.13 10.97
CA LEU A 737 -27.62 -15.73 12.22
C LEU A 737 -27.49 -17.25 12.13
N GLU A 738 -28.48 -17.95 11.55
CA GLU A 738 -28.40 -19.41 11.39
C GLU A 738 -27.27 -19.80 10.45
N GLN A 739 -27.08 -19.05 9.37
CA GLN A 739 -25.98 -19.25 8.45
C GLN A 739 -24.63 -18.96 9.14
N CYS A 740 -24.54 -17.92 9.96
CA CYS A 740 -23.35 -17.66 10.78
C CYS A 740 -23.03 -18.83 11.72
N TRP A 741 -24.00 -19.32 12.48
CA TRP A 741 -23.80 -20.47 13.38
C TRP A 741 -23.26 -21.68 12.61
N LYS A 742 -23.89 -22.02 11.48
CA LYS A 742 -23.47 -23.12 10.60
C LYS A 742 -22.02 -22.99 10.17
N MET A 743 -21.60 -21.79 9.76
CA MET A 743 -20.26 -21.55 9.23
C MET A 743 -19.18 -21.48 10.32
N LYS A 744 -19.53 -21.01 11.53
CA LYS A 744 -18.52 -20.66 12.55
C LYS A 744 -18.37 -21.67 13.68
N GLN A 745 -19.45 -22.36 14.08
CA GLN A 745 -19.42 -23.33 15.18
C GLN A 745 -18.32 -24.42 15.07
N PRO A 746 -17.90 -24.90 13.88
CA PRO A 746 -16.89 -25.97 13.80
C PRO A 746 -15.52 -25.52 14.29
N ASN A 747 -15.21 -24.23 14.20
CA ASN A 747 -13.92 -23.65 14.55
C ASN A 747 -13.87 -23.12 16.00
N ILE A 748 -15.03 -22.99 16.65
CA ILE A 748 -15.11 -22.67 18.08
C ILE A 748 -14.61 -23.88 18.88
N ARG A 749 -13.73 -23.62 19.85
CA ARG A 749 -13.17 -24.63 20.77
C ARG A 749 -14.25 -25.39 21.50
N ALA A 750 -13.97 -26.66 21.77
CA ALA A 750 -14.94 -27.58 22.35
C ALA A 750 -15.47 -27.09 23.70
N GLU A 751 -14.59 -26.56 24.55
CA GLU A 751 -14.89 -26.03 25.89
C GLU A 751 -15.66 -24.70 25.86
N GLU A 752 -15.59 -23.93 24.77
CA GLU A 752 -16.28 -22.64 24.60
C GLU A 752 -17.63 -22.78 23.87
N ARG A 753 -17.85 -23.91 23.19
CA ARG A 753 -18.99 -24.11 22.26
C ARG A 753 -20.36 -24.01 22.95
N ASN A 754 -20.48 -24.45 24.20
CA ASN A 754 -21.74 -24.32 24.94
C ASN A 754 -22.08 -22.85 25.24
N ALA A 755 -21.10 -22.08 25.72
CA ALA A 755 -21.30 -20.65 25.96
C ALA A 755 -21.61 -19.88 24.67
N ALA A 756 -20.95 -20.25 23.56
CA ALA A 756 -21.28 -19.70 22.25
C ALA A 756 -22.72 -20.06 21.82
N ALA A 757 -23.12 -21.33 21.94
CA ALA A 757 -24.47 -21.77 21.59
C ALA A 757 -25.56 -21.01 22.37
N GLU A 758 -25.32 -20.75 23.67
CA GLU A 758 -26.23 -19.95 24.51
C GLU A 758 -26.37 -18.51 24.01
N ALA A 759 -25.27 -17.85 23.64
CA ALA A 759 -25.31 -16.50 23.08
C ALA A 759 -26.07 -16.46 21.74
N TYR A 760 -25.85 -17.45 20.86
CA TYR A 760 -26.59 -17.57 19.61
C TYR A 760 -28.09 -17.83 19.84
N GLU A 761 -28.47 -18.66 20.83
CA GLU A 761 -29.89 -18.88 21.15
C GLU A 761 -30.55 -17.63 21.73
N LYS A 762 -29.83 -16.86 22.55
CA LYS A 762 -30.32 -15.56 23.03
C LYS A 762 -30.60 -14.62 21.86
N ALA A 763 -29.68 -14.53 20.89
CA ALA A 763 -29.87 -13.73 19.69
C ALA A 763 -31.04 -14.24 18.83
N ARG A 764 -31.21 -15.57 18.65
CA ARG A 764 -32.40 -16.15 17.99
C ARG A 764 -33.70 -15.71 18.64
N LYS A 765 -33.76 -15.73 19.98
CA LYS A 765 -34.95 -15.31 20.73
C LYS A 765 -35.28 -13.84 20.44
N VAL A 766 -34.29 -12.95 20.46
CA VAL A 766 -34.47 -11.53 20.12
C VAL A 766 -35.06 -11.37 18.71
N TYR A 767 -34.49 -12.02 17.70
CA TYR A 767 -35.02 -11.91 16.33
C TYR A 767 -36.42 -12.53 16.17
N ARG A 768 -36.70 -13.67 16.80
CA ARG A 768 -38.05 -14.28 16.79
C ARG A 768 -39.09 -13.37 17.43
N GLU A 769 -38.75 -12.70 18.52
CA GLU A 769 -39.62 -11.71 19.17
C GLU A 769 -39.86 -10.49 18.27
N LEU A 770 -38.82 -9.99 17.58
CA LEU A 770 -38.95 -8.91 16.60
C LEU A 770 -39.83 -9.31 15.41
N ILE A 771 -39.73 -10.55 14.92
CA ILE A 771 -40.57 -11.07 13.83
C ILE A 771 -42.04 -11.18 14.28
N ALA A 772 -42.28 -11.64 15.51
CA ALA A 772 -43.63 -11.77 16.06
C ALA A 772 -44.32 -10.41 16.29
N ASN A 773 -43.54 -9.40 16.68
CA ASN A 773 -44.03 -8.05 16.97
C ASN A 773 -43.95 -7.08 15.78
N GLY A 774 -43.23 -7.45 14.72
CA GLY A 774 -43.02 -6.64 13.52
C GLY A 774 -44.27 -6.55 12.66
N LYS A 775 -44.46 -5.37 12.04
CA LYS A 775 -45.54 -5.11 11.09
C LYS A 775 -45.09 -5.30 9.65
#